data_AF-A0AB34R5C5-F1
#
_entry.id   AF-A0AB34R5C5-F1
#
_cell.length_a   1.000
_cell.length_b   1.000
_cell.length_c   1.000
_cell.angle_alpha   90.00
_cell.angle_beta   90.00
_cell.angle_gamma   90.00
#
_symmetry.space_group_name_H-M   'P 1'
#
loop_
_entity.id
_entity.type
_entity.pdbx_description
1 polymer ?
#
loop_
_entity_poly.entity_id
_entity_poly.type
_entity_poly.pdbx_seq_one_letter_code
_entity_poly.pdbx_strand_id
1 'polypeptide(L)'
;MSTNFFYKKLGYEHLVKCSEIPISNPEYQELGEMGADKVYFSGDFPAILFKEINIFDRSTLKQIAEIQHKAWNYRKIMFLFVVSDTEIRIYNCHEKPKYIKPDSDYEKELSPYQILSSTKDDETNLGILVEIFSRIGVDSGLLWTSNYNLRDEINVQRRIDRYLVESLLKTADALKKEIKDTNIIHGLLMRSLFILYLEDKGAAKEAGLYKEIKKDAESYFDILDDVDATYKLFAKLQDHFNGNVFPIIENEQLIVKKEHLEKIKNCFIDGDISGQPKLFESWRIFKFDFIQIELLSEVYENFLGELDTKREKGQFYTPYTLVELILNDKLPIKNETNYNVKILDPACGSGIFLVESYKRLIRRWKNKNPEKVITFNELNDILVKNIFGIEIDSLAIKVTAFSLYLALVEHLNPKKLWIDKTNRFPYLIDNPKDASIKGKEGKNLWCRDTIGEVNPDDFEKVNLVVGNPPFGTKKISKSIMEYCVKYNFGKEMVLPFLHKSVDFCPDGNIALIFNAKVLTNTEKPFQNFRQWLFSENYVEKVYNLSIFRKIPKNFGGQLFTSAVGPICIAYFQKKIPPKPSDTIEYWAPKTYIKSNLVDGVLIDNTDIKFLPRTECQIPDTKIWKIAMWGSIADFYFLKSLSNTPVLKQFLQQKHIKKGLGLQFLDNSTRKIIKNKAIPQKYILPKHIDRYYTDYFSELKDGLSEKSKKIYAKYHGINTEQLNRIDDFRRLGAIEAYKAPHILIKEGLKDWKVCASFVQETCSFNSKVLGLHHNDEKMLKGLTCYLNSKLAAYFLFMISASIGIEREELKPNEYYQLPFSFKDDDMYCLSDILDKYLDFSFFEQKSQIKIFEREIDDLIFSLCHISEKNRFLISDAFEYSFSMLIEGGKSKAFHRTQSDDNMAYAKMLSLELNNFYSETNHKINITIYDVQRHAPLNLVVLHFCNVEKTIDVKPANELSSLLKELDKYSMQEKGKNLYVQKQFRYYDGDKIYLIKPNQKRFWTRSQAIDDALSFIVEIANMGSK
;
A
#
# COMPACT_ATOMS: atom_id res chain seq x y z
N MET A 1 19.33 13.45 39.02
CA MET A 1 19.30 11.98 38.84
C MET A 1 20.24 11.66 37.71
N SER A 2 21.25 10.80 37.92
CA SER A 2 22.14 10.39 36.83
C SER A 2 21.33 9.61 35.79
N THR A 3 21.29 10.09 34.56
CA THR A 3 20.64 9.40 33.44
C THR A 3 21.26 8.01 33.28
N ASN A 4 20.45 6.95 33.32
CA ASN A 4 20.91 5.57 33.12
C ASN A 4 21.77 5.48 31.84
N PHE A 5 22.88 4.74 31.90
CA PHE A 5 23.87 4.62 30.82
C PHE A 5 23.22 4.28 29.48
N PHE A 6 22.30 3.31 29.46
CA PHE A 6 21.66 2.85 28.23
C PHE A 6 20.74 3.91 27.64
N TYR A 7 20.03 4.70 28.45
CA TYR A 7 19.20 5.80 27.94
C TYR A 7 20.02 6.86 27.22
N LYS A 8 21.13 7.28 27.82
CA LYS A 8 22.03 8.25 27.18
C LYS A 8 22.65 7.67 25.90
N LYS A 9 23.07 6.40 25.94
CA LYS A 9 23.71 5.74 24.80
C LYS A 9 22.75 5.55 23.61
N LEU A 10 21.47 5.30 23.89
CA LEU A 10 20.43 5.04 22.90
C LEU A 10 19.59 6.29 22.53
N GLY A 11 19.78 7.42 23.21
CA GLY A 11 19.06 8.68 22.94
C GLY A 11 17.62 8.73 23.46
N TYR A 12 17.36 8.06 24.60
CA TYR A 12 16.06 8.05 25.29
C TYR A 12 16.08 8.88 26.57
N GLU A 13 16.61 10.11 26.52
CA GLU A 13 16.63 10.99 27.70
C GLU A 13 15.26 11.58 28.04
N HIS A 14 14.33 11.60 27.06
CA HIS A 14 12.98 12.12 27.19
C HIS A 14 11.97 11.01 26.93
N LEU A 15 11.39 10.46 28.00
CA LEU A 15 10.35 9.43 27.98
C LEU A 15 9.17 9.90 28.81
N VAL A 16 7.95 9.50 28.41
CA VAL A 16 6.73 9.78 29.17
C VAL A 16 6.57 8.69 30.24
N LYS A 17 6.28 9.07 31.49
CA LYS A 17 6.01 8.07 32.53
C LYS A 17 4.64 7.46 32.31
N CYS A 18 4.51 6.14 32.44
CA CYS A 18 3.23 5.44 32.28
C CYS A 18 2.16 5.98 33.25
N SER A 19 2.55 6.37 34.47
CA SER A 19 1.65 6.98 35.45
C SER A 19 1.08 8.35 35.05
N GLU A 20 1.75 9.05 34.14
CA GLU A 20 1.35 10.39 33.66
C GLU A 20 0.48 10.29 32.40
N ILE A 21 0.48 9.15 31.69
CA ILE A 21 -0.27 8.94 30.44
C ILE A 21 -1.76 9.25 30.55
N PRO A 22 -2.51 8.83 31.60
CA PRO A 22 -3.93 9.15 31.69
C PRO A 22 -4.23 10.65 31.66
N ILE A 23 -3.24 11.50 31.99
CA ILE A 23 -3.34 12.96 31.98
C ILE A 23 -2.72 13.54 30.71
N SER A 24 -1.50 13.11 30.34
CA SER A 24 -0.76 13.70 29.21
C SER A 24 -1.23 13.21 27.85
N ASN A 25 -1.69 11.97 27.78
CA ASN A 25 -2.11 11.26 26.57
C ASN A 25 -3.33 10.37 26.89
N PRO A 26 -4.48 10.96 27.25
CA PRO A 26 -5.66 10.23 27.69
C PRO A 26 -6.17 9.22 26.65
N GLU A 27 -5.86 9.42 25.37
CA GLU A 27 -6.13 8.46 24.29
C GLU A 27 -5.38 7.12 24.40
N TYR A 28 -4.37 7.04 25.26
CA TYR A 28 -3.59 5.84 25.51
C TYR A 28 -3.59 5.45 26.99
N GLN A 29 -4.64 5.83 27.74
CA GLN A 29 -4.76 5.57 29.18
C GLN A 29 -4.46 4.12 29.59
N GLU A 30 -4.77 3.13 28.73
CA GLU A 30 -4.47 1.72 28.98
C GLU A 30 -2.97 1.45 29.15
N LEU A 31 -2.09 2.28 28.55
CA LEU A 31 -0.65 2.18 28.75
C LEU A 31 -0.22 2.43 30.21
N GLY A 32 -1.01 3.19 30.96
CA GLY A 32 -0.81 3.39 32.39
C GLY A 32 -1.00 2.11 33.21
N GLU A 33 -1.78 1.16 32.69
CA GLU A 33 -2.10 -0.11 33.36
C GLU A 33 -1.22 -1.28 32.87
N MET A 34 -0.26 -1.01 31.99
CA MET A 34 0.64 -2.04 31.41
C MET A 34 1.57 -2.66 32.45
N GLY A 35 2.00 -1.90 33.47
CA GLY A 35 3.01 -2.31 34.45
C GLY A 35 4.46 -1.93 34.07
N ALA A 36 4.64 -1.30 32.91
CA ALA A 36 5.87 -0.61 32.52
C ALA A 36 5.98 0.75 33.24
N ASP A 37 7.20 1.28 33.35
CA ASP A 37 7.46 2.52 34.08
C ASP A 37 7.41 3.74 33.15
N LYS A 38 7.89 3.58 31.92
CA LYS A 38 7.96 4.63 30.90
C LYS A 38 7.59 4.09 29.52
N VAL A 39 7.23 5.01 28.63
CA VAL A 39 6.97 4.73 27.22
C VAL A 39 7.70 5.74 26.35
N TYR A 40 8.24 5.24 25.24
CA TYR A 40 8.72 6.09 24.15
C TYR A 40 7.60 6.25 23.12
N PHE A 41 7.31 7.52 22.81
CA PHE A 41 6.47 7.90 21.70
C PHE A 41 7.33 8.27 20.50
N SER A 42 7.10 7.62 19.37
CA SER A 42 7.68 8.01 18.08
C SER A 42 6.60 8.78 17.32
N GLY A 43 6.75 10.10 17.25
CA GLY A 43 5.63 11.01 16.94
C GLY A 43 4.56 10.93 18.04
N ASP A 44 3.30 10.81 17.64
CA ASP A 44 2.15 10.65 18.56
C ASP A 44 1.85 9.18 18.93
N PHE A 45 2.78 8.24 18.67
CA PHE A 45 2.53 6.80 18.82
C PHE A 45 3.40 6.11 19.84
N PRO A 46 2.79 5.31 20.74
CA PRO A 46 3.56 4.51 21.68
C PRO A 46 4.24 3.37 20.92
N ALA A 47 5.57 3.38 20.92
CA ALA A 47 6.36 2.42 20.15
C ALA A 47 7.05 1.38 21.05
N ILE A 48 7.60 1.83 22.19
CA ILE A 48 8.44 1.02 23.07
C ILE A 48 8.06 1.26 24.52
N LEU A 49 7.84 0.17 25.26
CA LEU A 49 7.69 0.22 26.72
C LEU A 49 9.05 0.05 27.39
N PHE A 50 9.25 0.71 28.51
CA PHE A 50 10.44 0.63 29.33
C PHE A 50 10.10 0.17 30.74
N LYS A 51 10.82 -0.84 31.22
CA LYS A 51 10.78 -1.32 32.60
C LYS A 51 12.16 -1.13 33.24
N GLU A 52 12.21 -0.38 34.33
CA GLU A 52 13.41 -0.19 35.15
C GLU A 52 13.42 -1.22 36.27
N ILE A 53 14.55 -1.92 36.43
CA ILE A 53 14.71 -2.99 37.40
C ILE A 53 16.08 -2.89 38.08
N ASN A 54 16.20 -3.49 39.26
CA ASN A 54 17.50 -3.59 39.94
C ASN A 54 18.27 -4.83 39.45
N ILE A 55 17.61 -5.99 39.40
CA ILE A 55 18.19 -7.29 39.03
C ILE A 55 17.17 -8.15 38.27
N PHE A 56 17.65 -9.04 37.40
CA PHE A 56 16.82 -10.03 36.70
C PHE A 56 16.57 -11.25 37.60
N ASP A 57 15.70 -11.09 38.60
CA ASP A 57 15.24 -12.18 39.48
C ASP A 57 13.90 -12.77 39.03
N ARG A 58 13.46 -13.85 39.69
CA ARG A 58 12.19 -14.54 39.35
C ARG A 58 10.97 -13.62 39.43
N SER A 59 10.93 -12.71 40.41
CA SER A 59 9.84 -11.74 40.56
C SER A 59 9.77 -10.79 39.36
N THR A 60 10.93 -10.29 38.94
CA THR A 60 11.08 -9.39 37.81
C THR A 60 10.74 -10.08 36.49
N LEU A 61 11.23 -11.30 36.27
CA LEU A 61 10.90 -12.09 35.07
C LEU A 61 9.39 -12.37 34.97
N LYS A 62 8.72 -12.61 36.09
CA LYS A 62 7.26 -12.73 36.12
C LYS A 62 6.57 -11.44 35.67
N GLN A 63 7.02 -10.28 36.16
CA GLN A 63 6.48 -8.99 35.72
C GLN A 63 6.71 -8.74 34.22
N ILE A 64 7.89 -9.11 33.69
CA ILE A 64 8.20 -9.00 32.26
C ILE A 64 7.22 -9.83 31.43
N ALA A 65 6.94 -11.07 31.83
CA ALA A 65 5.95 -11.93 31.15
C ALA A 65 4.54 -11.31 31.17
N GLU A 66 4.12 -10.72 32.29
CA GLU A 66 2.82 -10.05 32.44
C GLU A 66 2.70 -8.80 31.55
N ILE A 67 3.75 -7.97 31.48
CA ILE A 67 3.80 -6.79 30.61
C ILE A 67 3.79 -7.21 29.14
N GLN A 68 4.57 -8.24 28.77
CA GLN A 68 4.62 -8.76 27.40
C GLN A 68 3.24 -9.27 26.95
N HIS A 69 2.51 -9.98 27.81
CA HIS A 69 1.16 -10.46 27.53
C HIS A 69 0.17 -9.30 27.28
N LYS A 70 0.23 -8.24 28.08
CA LYS A 70 -0.61 -7.05 27.88
C LYS A 70 -0.22 -6.30 26.60
N ALA A 71 1.07 -6.10 26.36
CA ALA A 71 1.59 -5.44 25.17
C ALA A 71 1.22 -6.18 23.87
N TRP A 72 1.23 -7.53 23.89
CA TRP A 72 0.76 -8.35 22.77
C TRP A 72 -0.72 -8.11 22.45
N ASN A 73 -1.57 -8.04 23.47
CA ASN A 73 -2.99 -7.71 23.31
C ASN A 73 -3.21 -6.27 22.83
N TYR A 74 -2.32 -5.34 23.18
CA TYR A 74 -2.38 -3.94 22.75
C TYR A 74 -1.96 -3.70 21.29
N ARG A 75 -1.27 -4.68 20.65
CA ARG A 75 -0.82 -4.70 19.25
C ARG A 75 0.24 -3.64 18.86
N LYS A 76 0.08 -2.39 19.29
CA LYS A 76 0.89 -1.23 18.85
C LYS A 76 2.30 -1.22 19.44
N ILE A 77 2.52 -1.83 20.60
CA ILE A 77 3.86 -1.95 21.21
C ILE A 77 4.60 -3.12 20.58
N MET A 78 5.75 -2.86 19.96
CA MET A 78 6.59 -3.92 19.38
C MET A 78 7.63 -4.45 20.38
N PHE A 79 8.17 -3.58 21.23
CA PHE A 79 9.25 -3.96 22.14
C PHE A 79 9.00 -3.51 23.58
N LEU A 80 9.50 -4.35 24.50
CA LEU A 80 9.68 -4.03 25.90
C LEU A 80 11.18 -4.00 26.21
N PHE A 81 11.68 -2.83 26.59
CA PHE A 81 13.07 -2.62 26.99
C PHE A 81 13.13 -2.71 28.51
N VAL A 82 13.83 -3.73 29.01
CA VAL A 82 14.04 -3.92 30.44
C VAL A 82 15.47 -3.50 30.75
N VAL A 83 15.61 -2.49 31.61
CA VAL A 83 16.88 -1.79 31.84
C VAL A 83 17.23 -1.86 33.31
N SER A 84 18.44 -2.34 33.61
CA SER A 84 19.07 -2.22 34.92
C SER A 84 20.27 -1.27 34.85
N ASP A 85 20.98 -1.14 35.97
CA ASP A 85 22.23 -0.38 36.00
C ASP A 85 23.38 -1.06 35.26
N THR A 86 23.29 -2.34 34.92
CA THR A 86 24.40 -3.10 34.32
C THR A 86 24.06 -3.77 32.99
N GLU A 87 22.77 -3.99 32.72
CA GLU A 87 22.29 -4.79 31.61
C GLU A 87 20.99 -4.20 31.01
N ILE A 88 20.82 -4.36 29.70
CA ILE A 88 19.56 -4.14 28.99
C ILE A 88 19.14 -5.42 28.27
N ARG A 89 17.84 -5.73 28.32
CA ARG A 89 17.21 -6.82 27.55
C ARG A 89 16.01 -6.30 26.76
N ILE A 90 15.92 -6.72 25.50
CA ILE A 90 14.84 -6.34 24.57
C ILE A 90 13.96 -7.56 24.31
N TYR A 91 12.67 -7.43 24.64
CA TYR A 91 11.67 -8.48 24.44
C TYR A 91 10.71 -8.14 23.29
N ASN A 92 10.35 -9.16 22.51
CA ASN A 92 9.39 -9.12 21.42
C ASN A 92 7.95 -9.15 21.96
N CYS A 93 7.22 -8.04 21.82
CA CYS A 93 5.82 -7.95 22.20
C CYS A 93 4.85 -8.45 21.12
N HIS A 94 5.33 -8.82 19.93
CA HIS A 94 4.50 -9.44 18.87
C HIS A 94 4.48 -10.97 18.93
N GLU A 95 5.31 -11.58 19.76
CA GLU A 95 5.36 -13.02 19.96
C GLU A 95 4.21 -13.50 20.86
N LYS A 96 3.58 -14.63 20.50
CA LYS A 96 2.40 -15.16 21.22
C LYS A 96 2.79 -15.50 22.68
N PRO A 97 2.10 -14.91 23.69
CA PRO A 97 2.39 -15.18 25.08
C PRO A 97 2.06 -16.63 25.43
N LYS A 98 2.88 -17.20 26.32
CA LYS A 98 2.69 -18.54 26.86
C LYS A 98 2.40 -18.44 28.34
N TYR A 99 1.48 -19.29 28.82
CA TYR A 99 1.30 -19.46 30.26
C TYR A 99 2.54 -20.13 30.86
N ILE A 100 3.20 -19.41 31.77
CA ILE A 100 4.36 -19.92 32.52
C ILE A 100 3.84 -20.39 33.88
N LYS A 101 4.04 -21.68 34.19
CA LYS A 101 3.61 -22.22 35.49
C LYS A 101 4.40 -21.55 36.60
N PRO A 102 3.82 -21.36 37.81
CA PRO A 102 4.52 -20.74 38.93
C PRO A 102 5.91 -21.34 39.15
N ASP A 103 6.05 -22.67 39.14
CA ASP A 103 7.30 -23.40 39.42
C ASP A 103 8.22 -23.61 38.21
N SER A 104 7.89 -23.04 37.06
CA SER A 104 8.74 -23.09 35.86
C SER A 104 9.97 -22.17 36.00
N ASP A 105 11.00 -22.50 35.23
CA ASP A 105 12.15 -21.62 35.01
C ASP A 105 11.75 -20.48 34.05
N TYR A 106 11.47 -19.30 34.61
CA TYR A 106 11.03 -18.13 33.85
C TYR A 106 12.10 -17.64 32.86
N GLU A 107 13.39 -17.79 33.17
CA GLU A 107 14.46 -17.34 32.29
C GLU A 107 14.46 -18.16 31.01
N LYS A 108 14.38 -19.49 31.16
CA LYS A 108 14.29 -20.42 30.02
C LYS A 108 13.02 -20.19 29.20
N GLU A 109 11.88 -20.00 29.86
CA GLU A 109 10.59 -19.80 29.19
C GLU A 109 10.50 -18.45 28.47
N LEU A 110 11.16 -17.40 28.97
CA LEU A 110 11.21 -16.08 28.31
C LEU A 110 12.30 -15.95 27.26
N SER A 111 13.30 -16.82 27.25
CA SER A 111 14.40 -16.78 26.27
C SER A 111 13.96 -16.69 24.79
N PRO A 112 12.89 -17.38 24.32
CA PRO A 112 12.45 -17.27 22.91
C PRO A 112 11.83 -15.91 22.56
N TYR A 113 11.51 -15.09 23.56
CA TYR A 113 10.91 -13.77 23.40
C TYR A 113 11.97 -12.66 23.44
N GLN A 114 13.18 -12.97 23.92
CA GLN A 114 14.29 -12.01 24.00
C GLN A 114 15.02 -11.95 22.66
N ILE A 115 15.03 -10.77 22.04
CA ILE A 115 15.66 -10.53 20.74
C ILE A 115 17.14 -10.20 20.92
N LEU A 116 17.44 -9.39 21.93
CA LEU A 116 18.80 -8.91 22.16
C LEU A 116 18.99 -8.57 23.64
N SER A 117 20.19 -8.82 24.14
CA SER A 117 20.65 -8.32 25.43
C SER A 117 22.07 -7.79 25.32
N SER A 118 22.45 -6.90 26.23
CA SER A 118 23.81 -6.35 26.28
C SER A 118 24.11 -5.84 27.69
N THR A 119 25.35 -6.03 28.13
CA THR A 119 25.90 -5.37 29.30
C THR A 119 26.69 -4.13 28.89
N LYS A 120 27.10 -3.30 29.85
CA LYS A 120 27.92 -2.11 29.56
C LYS A 120 29.24 -2.41 28.84
N ASP A 121 29.79 -3.60 29.07
CA ASP A 121 31.10 -4.01 28.58
C ASP A 121 31.03 -4.85 27.29
N ASP A 122 29.82 -5.17 26.82
CA ASP A 122 29.58 -5.91 25.57
C ASP A 122 29.55 -4.97 24.36
N GLU A 123 30.74 -4.59 23.87
CA GLU A 123 30.88 -3.65 22.75
C GLU A 123 30.14 -4.10 21.48
N THR A 124 30.04 -5.41 21.24
CA THR A 124 29.44 -5.94 20.01
C THR A 124 27.93 -5.74 20.01
N ASN A 125 27.23 -6.23 21.05
CA ASN A 125 25.78 -6.05 21.14
C ASN A 125 25.41 -4.60 21.43
N LEU A 126 26.25 -3.84 22.13
CA LEU A 126 26.02 -2.41 22.35
C LEU A 126 26.10 -1.62 21.03
N GLY A 127 27.00 -2.00 20.11
CA GLY A 127 27.06 -1.43 18.76
C GLY A 127 25.77 -1.68 17.98
N ILE A 128 25.26 -2.92 18.01
CA ILE A 128 23.99 -3.30 17.39
C ILE A 128 22.82 -2.53 18.01
N LEU A 129 22.77 -2.41 19.34
CA LEU A 129 21.75 -1.63 20.04
C LEU A 129 21.74 -0.16 19.62
N VAL A 130 22.92 0.47 19.52
CA VAL A 130 23.02 1.88 19.12
C VAL A 130 22.60 2.08 17.66
N GLU A 131 22.94 1.16 16.77
CA GLU A 131 22.55 1.27 15.37
C GLU A 131 21.04 1.06 15.18
N ILE A 132 20.48 0.03 15.81
CA ILE A 132 19.13 -0.47 15.49
C ILE A 132 18.07 0.02 16.46
N PHE A 133 18.37 -0.05 17.76
CA PHE A 133 17.41 0.15 18.84
C PHE A 133 17.54 1.52 19.54
N SER A 134 18.48 2.37 19.09
CA SER A 134 18.49 3.77 19.46
C SER A 134 17.23 4.48 18.98
N ARG A 135 16.91 5.62 19.57
CA ARG A 135 15.81 6.48 19.13
C ARG A 135 15.84 6.71 17.62
N ILE A 136 17.01 7.07 17.10
CA ILE A 136 17.22 7.30 15.67
C ILE A 136 17.01 6.00 14.90
N GLY A 137 17.60 4.88 15.32
CA GLY A 137 17.45 3.58 14.66
C GLY A 137 16.00 3.10 14.57
N VAL A 138 15.23 3.35 15.63
CA VAL A 138 13.80 3.07 15.75
C VAL A 138 12.97 3.96 14.82
N ASP A 139 13.11 5.28 14.93
CA ASP A 139 12.37 6.25 14.10
C ASP A 139 12.74 6.10 12.61
N SER A 140 13.95 5.63 12.32
CA SER A 140 14.46 5.39 10.98
C SER A 140 14.28 3.95 10.49
N GLY A 141 13.67 3.06 11.27
CA GLY A 141 13.41 1.68 10.88
C GLY A 141 14.64 0.87 10.44
N LEU A 142 15.83 1.18 10.96
CA LEU A 142 17.08 0.54 10.56
C LEU A 142 17.07 -0.98 10.79
N LEU A 143 16.30 -1.45 11.77
CA LEU A 143 16.04 -2.88 12.00
C LEU A 143 15.71 -3.66 10.72
N TRP A 144 14.96 -3.05 9.79
CA TRP A 144 14.43 -3.72 8.59
C TRP A 144 15.37 -3.67 7.40
N THR A 145 16.30 -2.72 7.41
CA THR A 145 17.30 -2.52 6.35
C THR A 145 18.68 -3.06 6.73
N SER A 146 18.89 -3.38 8.02
CA SER A 146 20.16 -3.88 8.52
C SER A 146 20.42 -5.34 8.12
N ASN A 147 21.71 -5.74 8.15
CA ASN A 147 22.16 -7.08 7.77
C ASN A 147 22.29 -8.06 8.95
N TYR A 148 21.84 -7.68 10.16
CA TYR A 148 22.04 -8.46 11.39
C TYR A 148 21.06 -9.65 11.56
N ASN A 149 20.19 -9.92 10.59
CA ASN A 149 19.15 -10.97 10.62
C ASN A 149 18.16 -10.91 11.81
N LEU A 150 18.24 -9.92 12.71
CA LEU A 150 17.31 -9.72 13.83
C LEU A 150 15.84 -9.62 13.42
N ARG A 151 15.57 -9.20 12.18
CA ARG A 151 14.22 -9.16 11.62
C ARG A 151 13.55 -10.54 11.57
N ASP A 152 14.34 -11.61 11.41
CA ASP A 152 13.81 -12.96 11.24
C ASP A 152 13.24 -13.49 12.58
N GLU A 153 13.66 -12.91 13.71
CA GLU A 153 13.14 -13.16 15.05
C GLU A 153 11.81 -12.43 15.34
N ILE A 154 11.44 -11.44 14.51
CA ILE A 154 10.22 -10.66 14.66
C ILE A 154 9.18 -11.17 13.66
N ASN A 155 8.53 -12.29 14.02
CA ASN A 155 7.52 -12.89 13.17
C ASN A 155 6.15 -12.21 13.34
N VAL A 156 5.84 -11.29 12.41
CA VAL A 156 4.56 -10.56 12.35
C VAL A 156 3.34 -11.48 12.26
N GLN A 157 3.49 -12.73 11.80
CA GLN A 157 2.38 -13.71 11.77
C GLN A 157 1.92 -14.15 13.16
N ARG A 158 2.70 -13.88 14.22
CA ARG A 158 2.39 -14.27 15.60
C ARG A 158 1.63 -13.21 16.40
N ARG A 159 1.27 -12.10 15.75
CA ARG A 159 0.47 -11.02 16.34
C ARG A 159 -0.95 -11.45 16.70
N ILE A 160 -1.51 -10.76 17.69
CA ILE A 160 -2.89 -10.90 18.20
C ILE A 160 -3.95 -10.93 17.10
N ASP A 161 -3.89 -10.04 16.09
CA ASP A 161 -4.90 -9.96 15.02
C ASP A 161 -5.00 -11.27 14.24
N ARG A 162 -3.85 -11.83 13.87
CA ARG A 162 -3.78 -13.07 13.10
C ARG A 162 -4.26 -14.26 13.92
N TYR A 163 -3.81 -14.33 15.17
CA TYR A 163 -4.15 -15.45 16.04
C TYR A 163 -5.64 -15.46 16.42
N LEU A 164 -6.23 -14.29 16.70
CA LEU A 164 -7.66 -14.20 17.01
C LEU A 164 -8.52 -14.55 15.80
N VAL A 165 -8.20 -14.03 14.60
CA VAL A 165 -8.89 -14.41 13.36
C VAL A 165 -8.79 -15.91 13.10
N GLU A 166 -7.59 -16.49 13.21
CA GLU A 166 -7.37 -17.92 13.03
C GLU A 166 -8.21 -18.75 14.00
N SER A 167 -8.31 -18.32 15.26
CA SER A 167 -9.12 -18.99 16.27
C SER A 167 -10.63 -18.91 15.95
N LEU A 168 -11.12 -17.74 15.54
CA LEU A 168 -12.52 -17.57 15.13
C LEU A 168 -12.86 -18.45 13.92
N LEU A 169 -11.99 -18.48 12.90
CA LEU A 169 -12.18 -19.29 11.70
C LEU A 169 -12.22 -20.78 12.00
N LYS A 170 -11.26 -21.27 12.77
CA LYS A 170 -11.23 -22.66 13.24
C LYS A 170 -12.51 -23.02 13.97
N THR A 171 -12.99 -22.13 14.84
CA THR A 171 -14.22 -22.33 15.61
C THR A 171 -15.46 -22.35 14.71
N ALA A 172 -15.57 -21.39 13.78
CA ALA A 172 -16.67 -21.36 12.83
C ALA A 172 -16.70 -22.62 11.95
N ASP A 173 -15.56 -23.08 11.45
CA ASP A 173 -15.48 -24.31 10.64
C ASP A 173 -15.78 -25.57 11.46
N ALA A 174 -15.47 -25.58 12.75
CA ALA A 174 -15.89 -26.65 13.65
C ALA A 174 -17.41 -26.64 13.86
N LEU A 175 -18.02 -25.46 14.05
CA LEU A 175 -19.47 -25.31 14.25
C LEU A 175 -20.28 -25.62 12.99
N LYS A 176 -19.77 -25.26 11.80
CA LYS A 176 -20.42 -25.55 10.50
C LYS A 176 -20.69 -27.03 10.24
N LYS A 177 -19.97 -27.93 10.92
CA LYS A 177 -20.19 -29.38 10.82
C LYS A 177 -21.54 -29.79 11.41
N GLU A 178 -22.06 -29.02 12.36
CA GLU A 178 -23.26 -29.36 13.14
C GLU A 178 -24.39 -28.32 12.98
N ILE A 179 -24.04 -27.04 12.77
CA ILE A 179 -24.98 -25.94 12.55
C ILE A 179 -24.94 -25.54 11.07
N LYS A 180 -26.04 -25.75 10.34
CA LYS A 180 -26.13 -25.43 8.90
C LYS A 180 -26.31 -23.94 8.63
N ASP A 181 -27.00 -23.22 9.50
CA ASP A 181 -27.23 -21.79 9.34
C ASP A 181 -26.01 -20.99 9.83
N THR A 182 -25.27 -20.42 8.89
CA THR A 182 -24.08 -19.61 9.18
C THR A 182 -24.41 -18.32 9.93
N ASN A 183 -25.63 -17.79 9.84
CA ASN A 183 -26.02 -16.60 10.59
C ASN A 183 -26.06 -16.88 12.10
N ILE A 184 -26.42 -18.10 12.51
CA ILE A 184 -26.37 -18.54 13.92
C ILE A 184 -24.93 -18.55 14.41
N ILE A 185 -24.02 -19.16 13.64
CA ILE A 185 -22.59 -19.25 13.97
C ILE A 185 -21.98 -17.85 14.12
N HIS A 186 -22.24 -16.97 13.15
CA HIS A 186 -21.77 -15.59 13.21
C HIS A 186 -22.38 -14.86 14.41
N GLY A 187 -23.68 -14.97 14.64
CA GLY A 187 -24.37 -14.36 15.78
C GLY A 187 -23.78 -14.80 17.12
N LEU A 188 -23.47 -16.09 17.29
CA LEU A 188 -22.82 -16.63 18.51
C LEU A 188 -21.45 -15.99 18.74
N LEU A 189 -20.57 -15.99 17.73
CA LEU A 189 -19.22 -15.44 17.86
C LEU A 189 -19.23 -13.92 18.08
N MET A 190 -20.09 -13.18 17.36
CA MET A 190 -20.25 -11.74 17.50
C MET A 190 -20.73 -11.35 18.91
N ARG A 191 -21.79 -12.00 19.42
CA ARG A 191 -22.29 -11.75 20.78
C ARG A 191 -21.26 -12.10 21.84
N SER A 192 -20.55 -13.22 21.68
CA SER A 192 -19.53 -13.67 22.63
C SER A 192 -18.41 -12.64 22.77
N LEU A 193 -17.89 -12.14 21.65
CA LEU A 193 -16.81 -11.16 21.66
C LEU A 193 -17.27 -9.82 22.25
N PHE A 194 -18.51 -9.39 21.98
CA PHE A 194 -19.07 -8.18 22.61
C PHE A 194 -19.23 -8.33 24.12
N ILE A 195 -19.72 -9.48 24.58
CA ILE A 195 -19.87 -9.76 26.01
C ILE A 195 -18.50 -9.77 26.70
N LEU A 196 -17.49 -10.41 26.10
CA LEU A 196 -16.13 -10.43 26.63
C LEU A 196 -15.49 -9.04 26.66
N TYR A 197 -15.74 -8.21 25.65
CA TYR A 197 -15.31 -6.81 25.66
C TYR A 197 -15.93 -6.04 26.83
N LEU A 198 -17.24 -6.20 27.07
CA LEU A 198 -17.92 -5.56 28.20
C LEU A 198 -17.46 -6.12 29.56
N GLU A 199 -17.20 -7.43 29.64
CA GLU A 199 -16.68 -8.10 30.84
C GLU A 199 -15.33 -7.52 31.25
N ASP A 200 -14.38 -7.45 30.32
CA ASP A 200 -13.00 -7.02 30.59
C ASP A 200 -12.91 -5.52 30.91
N LYS A 201 -13.81 -4.72 30.35
CA LYS A 201 -13.97 -3.31 30.73
C LYS A 201 -14.69 -3.13 32.09
N GLY A 202 -15.02 -4.22 32.79
CA GLY A 202 -15.61 -4.23 34.13
C GLY A 202 -17.13 -4.03 34.19
N ALA A 203 -17.78 -3.86 33.03
CA ALA A 203 -19.19 -3.48 32.95
C ALA A 203 -20.12 -4.59 33.47
N ALA A 204 -19.86 -5.85 33.11
CA ALA A 204 -20.73 -6.97 33.46
C ALA A 204 -20.63 -7.38 34.94
N LYS A 205 -19.41 -7.36 35.50
CA LYS A 205 -19.14 -7.74 36.90
C LYS A 205 -19.74 -6.74 37.88
N GLU A 206 -19.57 -5.44 37.63
CA GLU A 206 -20.09 -4.39 38.52
C GLU A 206 -21.62 -4.29 38.50
N ALA A 207 -22.25 -4.69 37.40
CA ALA A 207 -23.70 -4.77 37.29
C ALA A 207 -24.30 -6.04 37.91
N GLY A 208 -23.49 -6.98 38.41
CA GLY A 208 -23.98 -8.27 38.93
C GLY A 208 -24.63 -9.16 37.87
N LEU A 209 -24.37 -8.89 36.58
CA LEU A 209 -25.12 -9.44 35.44
C LEU A 209 -25.16 -10.97 35.41
N TYR A 210 -24.01 -11.61 35.66
CA TYR A 210 -23.89 -13.07 35.60
C TYR A 210 -24.59 -13.76 36.78
N LYS A 211 -24.41 -13.23 38.00
CA LYS A 211 -25.06 -13.77 39.22
C LYS A 211 -26.58 -13.68 39.17
N GLU A 212 -27.13 -12.65 38.54
CA GLU A 212 -28.57 -12.53 38.30
C GLU A 212 -29.11 -13.61 37.34
N ILE A 213 -28.29 -14.10 36.42
CA ILE A 213 -28.68 -15.12 35.43
C ILE A 213 -28.46 -16.53 35.98
N LYS A 214 -27.33 -16.75 36.67
CA LYS A 214 -26.92 -18.02 37.27
C LYS A 214 -26.20 -17.74 38.59
N LYS A 215 -26.73 -18.28 39.69
CA LYS A 215 -26.42 -17.91 41.09
C LYS A 215 -24.93 -18.01 41.48
N ASP A 216 -24.15 -18.83 40.76
CA ASP A 216 -22.72 -19.07 40.99
C ASP A 216 -21.82 -18.65 39.82
N ALA A 217 -22.36 -17.94 38.81
CA ALA A 217 -21.57 -17.47 37.68
C ALA A 217 -20.80 -16.19 38.02
N GLU A 218 -19.49 -16.19 37.79
CA GLU A 218 -18.62 -15.03 37.98
C GLU A 218 -18.14 -14.41 36.66
N SER A 219 -18.24 -15.17 35.57
CA SER A 219 -17.81 -14.81 34.23
C SER A 219 -18.79 -15.30 33.15
N TYR A 220 -18.61 -14.79 31.93
CA TYR A 220 -19.31 -15.28 30.75
C TYR A 220 -19.02 -16.76 30.46
N PHE A 221 -17.83 -17.25 30.82
CA PHE A 221 -17.48 -18.65 30.61
C PHE A 221 -18.26 -19.61 31.51
N ASP A 222 -18.68 -19.17 32.70
CA ASP A 222 -19.58 -19.95 33.57
C ASP A 222 -21.01 -20.01 33.01
N ILE A 223 -21.39 -18.98 32.24
CA ILE A 223 -22.68 -18.91 31.55
C ILE A 223 -22.68 -19.84 30.34
N LEU A 224 -21.58 -19.92 29.57
CA LEU A 224 -21.46 -20.80 28.40
C LEU A 224 -21.61 -22.29 28.72
N ASP A 225 -21.41 -22.69 29.97
CA ASP A 225 -21.61 -24.09 30.40
C ASP A 225 -23.10 -24.51 30.43
N ASP A 226 -24.03 -23.56 30.28
CA ASP A 226 -25.47 -23.76 30.32
C ASP A 226 -26.17 -23.01 29.16
N VAL A 227 -26.88 -23.75 28.31
CA VAL A 227 -27.55 -23.19 27.13
C VAL A 227 -28.65 -22.20 27.52
N ASP A 228 -29.48 -22.51 28.52
CA ASP A 228 -30.58 -21.65 28.93
C ASP A 228 -30.08 -20.36 29.58
N ALA A 229 -29.02 -20.45 30.40
CA ALA A 229 -28.36 -19.27 30.96
C ALA A 229 -27.78 -18.39 29.86
N THR A 230 -27.15 -19.00 28.85
CA THR A 230 -26.58 -18.29 27.69
C THR A 230 -27.65 -17.50 26.92
N TYR A 231 -28.79 -18.12 26.62
CA TYR A 231 -29.86 -17.43 25.89
C TYR A 231 -30.60 -16.40 26.75
N LYS A 232 -30.70 -16.59 28.07
CA LYS A 232 -31.17 -15.52 28.99
C LYS A 232 -30.26 -14.30 28.94
N LEU A 233 -28.93 -14.51 28.92
CA LEU A 233 -27.96 -13.42 28.77
C LEU A 233 -28.11 -12.72 27.43
N PHE A 234 -28.21 -13.47 26.33
CA PHE A 234 -28.42 -12.90 25.00
C PHE A 234 -29.72 -12.08 24.91
N ALA A 235 -30.82 -12.58 25.49
CA ALA A 235 -32.09 -11.86 25.47
C ALA A 235 -32.03 -10.56 26.28
N LYS A 236 -31.36 -10.58 27.44
CA LYS A 236 -31.14 -9.39 28.27
C LYS A 236 -30.25 -8.36 27.56
N LEU A 237 -29.22 -8.80 26.85
CA LEU A 237 -28.36 -7.95 26.03
C LEU A 237 -29.15 -7.32 24.87
N GLN A 238 -30.00 -8.11 24.22
CA GLN A 238 -30.88 -7.64 23.15
C GLN A 238 -31.86 -6.57 23.63
N ASP A 239 -32.48 -6.74 24.80
CA ASP A 239 -33.40 -5.75 25.39
C ASP A 239 -32.67 -4.47 25.82
N HIS A 240 -31.50 -4.60 26.47
CA HIS A 240 -30.78 -3.44 27.00
C HIS A 240 -30.17 -2.55 25.91
N PHE A 241 -29.79 -3.10 24.76
CA PHE A 241 -29.11 -2.33 23.70
C PHE A 241 -29.94 -2.18 22.42
N ASN A 242 -31.27 -2.32 22.51
CA ASN A 242 -32.22 -2.25 21.37
C ASN A 242 -32.06 -3.35 20.29
N GLY A 243 -31.19 -4.33 20.49
CA GLY A 243 -31.20 -5.63 19.82
C GLY A 243 -30.96 -5.67 18.31
N ASN A 244 -30.68 -4.53 17.69
CA ASN A 244 -30.66 -4.40 16.23
C ASN A 244 -29.45 -5.02 15.53
N VAL A 245 -28.33 -5.17 16.23
CA VAL A 245 -27.09 -5.78 15.69
C VAL A 245 -26.92 -7.22 16.13
N PHE A 246 -27.58 -7.63 17.22
CA PHE A 246 -27.50 -8.98 17.80
C PHE A 246 -28.87 -9.66 17.95
N PRO A 247 -29.70 -9.71 16.89
CA PRO A 247 -30.98 -10.40 17.00
C PRO A 247 -30.72 -11.89 17.25
N ILE A 248 -31.38 -12.43 18.28
CA ILE A 248 -31.53 -13.89 18.42
C ILE A 248 -32.42 -14.35 17.28
N ILE A 249 -31.93 -15.28 16.47
CA ILE A 249 -32.66 -15.82 15.33
C ILE A 249 -33.77 -16.73 15.85
N GLU A 250 -34.89 -16.80 15.13
CA GLU A 250 -35.99 -17.69 15.47
C GLU A 250 -35.51 -19.15 15.51
N ASN A 251 -35.88 -19.90 16.56
CA ASN A 251 -35.46 -21.28 16.84
C ASN A 251 -33.96 -21.50 17.09
N GLU A 252 -33.15 -20.44 17.23
CA GLU A 252 -31.71 -20.55 17.45
C GLU A 252 -31.37 -21.38 18.70
N GLN A 253 -32.07 -21.15 19.82
CA GLN A 253 -31.90 -21.88 21.08
C GLN A 253 -32.17 -23.38 20.96
N LEU A 254 -33.05 -23.79 20.04
CA LEU A 254 -33.37 -25.21 19.81
C LEU A 254 -32.26 -25.93 19.03
N ILE A 255 -31.44 -25.18 18.29
CA ILE A 255 -30.37 -25.70 17.43
C ILE A 255 -29.05 -25.80 18.22
N VAL A 256 -28.76 -24.80 19.05
CA VAL A 256 -27.49 -24.67 19.76
C VAL A 256 -27.43 -25.62 20.96
N LYS A 257 -26.35 -26.41 21.02
CA LYS A 257 -26.09 -27.38 22.10
C LYS A 257 -24.91 -26.96 22.96
N LYS A 258 -24.76 -27.62 24.11
CA LYS A 258 -23.64 -27.37 25.04
C LYS A 258 -22.28 -27.54 24.36
N GLU A 259 -22.12 -28.55 23.51
CA GLU A 259 -20.86 -28.83 22.80
C GLU A 259 -20.50 -27.73 21.79
N HIS A 260 -21.48 -26.93 21.34
CA HIS A 260 -21.23 -25.74 20.51
C HIS A 260 -20.70 -24.60 21.36
N LEU A 261 -21.28 -24.37 22.53
CA LEU A 261 -20.85 -23.33 23.48
C LEU A 261 -19.46 -23.63 24.06
N GLU A 262 -19.12 -24.91 24.28
CA GLU A 262 -17.77 -25.32 24.68
C GLU A 262 -16.71 -24.96 23.62
N LYS A 263 -17.04 -25.05 22.32
CA LYS A 263 -16.14 -24.60 21.24
C LYS A 263 -15.94 -23.09 21.27
N ILE A 264 -17.00 -22.33 21.55
CA ILE A 264 -16.92 -20.86 21.75
C ILE A 264 -16.05 -20.53 22.97
N LYS A 265 -16.23 -21.24 24.09
CA LYS A 265 -15.43 -21.07 25.32
C LYS A 265 -13.94 -21.29 25.03
N ASN A 266 -13.59 -22.40 24.37
CA ASN A 266 -12.19 -22.70 24.00
C ASN A 266 -11.59 -21.68 23.02
N CYS A 267 -12.40 -21.17 22.07
CA CYS A 267 -11.98 -20.13 21.15
C CYS A 267 -11.40 -18.90 21.86
N PHE A 268 -12.05 -18.45 22.95
CA PHE A 268 -11.66 -17.22 23.64
C PHE A 268 -10.75 -17.44 24.87
N ILE A 269 -10.53 -18.69 25.32
CA ILE A 269 -9.59 -19.00 26.41
C ILE A 269 -8.15 -19.10 25.89
N ASP A 270 -7.87 -20.08 25.02
CA ASP A 270 -6.52 -20.40 24.54
C ASP A 270 -6.39 -20.35 23.01
N GLY A 271 -7.53 -20.30 22.31
CA GLY A 271 -7.64 -20.31 20.86
C GLY A 271 -7.43 -21.68 20.21
N ASP A 272 -7.31 -22.74 21.01
CA ASP A 272 -7.12 -24.13 20.59
C ASP A 272 -8.43 -24.92 20.73
N ILE A 273 -9.07 -25.19 19.59
CA ILE A 273 -10.35 -25.93 19.54
C ILE A 273 -10.19 -27.45 19.62
N SER A 274 -9.00 -27.98 19.88
CA SER A 274 -8.75 -29.44 19.91
C SER A 274 -9.43 -30.20 21.07
N GLY A 275 -10.15 -29.50 21.95
CA GLY A 275 -10.92 -30.10 23.04
C GLY A 275 -10.08 -30.47 24.27
N GLN A 276 -8.81 -30.09 24.30
CA GLN A 276 -7.95 -30.14 25.48
C GLN A 276 -7.52 -28.72 25.85
N PRO A 277 -8.29 -27.99 26.69
CA PRO A 277 -7.87 -26.66 27.12
C PRO A 277 -6.51 -26.80 27.82
N LYS A 278 -5.49 -26.14 27.26
CA LYS A 278 -4.11 -26.17 27.81
C LYS A 278 -3.90 -25.12 28.90
N LEU A 279 -4.91 -24.27 29.12
CA LEU A 279 -4.90 -23.13 30.03
C LEU A 279 -5.98 -23.29 31.10
N PHE A 280 -5.71 -22.79 32.30
CA PHE A 280 -6.69 -22.69 33.39
C PHE A 280 -7.69 -21.55 33.09
N GLU A 281 -8.96 -21.70 33.49
CA GLU A 281 -10.01 -20.70 33.25
C GLU A 281 -9.65 -19.29 33.77
N SER A 282 -8.78 -19.19 34.80
CA SER A 282 -8.31 -17.94 35.37
C SER A 282 -7.23 -17.21 34.56
N TRP A 283 -6.65 -17.84 33.52
CA TRP A 283 -5.66 -17.22 32.65
C TRP A 283 -6.10 -17.31 31.18
N ARG A 284 -6.62 -16.20 30.65
CA ARG A 284 -7.07 -16.06 29.26
C ARG A 284 -5.97 -15.46 28.40
N ILE A 285 -5.82 -15.95 27.17
CA ILE A 285 -4.84 -15.40 26.24
C ILE A 285 -5.25 -14.01 25.73
N PHE A 286 -6.55 -13.82 25.47
CA PHE A 286 -7.13 -12.56 25.03
C PHE A 286 -7.51 -11.69 26.22
N LYS A 287 -7.09 -10.43 26.18
CA LYS A 287 -7.35 -9.40 27.18
C LYS A 287 -8.05 -8.22 26.51
N PHE A 288 -9.38 -8.23 26.49
CA PHE A 288 -10.20 -7.27 25.74
C PHE A 288 -10.21 -5.85 26.34
N ASP A 289 -9.70 -5.69 27.56
CA ASP A 289 -9.36 -4.41 28.17
C ASP A 289 -8.20 -3.70 27.44
N PHE A 290 -7.25 -4.46 26.88
CA PHE A 290 -6.10 -3.96 26.10
C PHE A 290 -6.26 -4.08 24.57
N ILE A 291 -7.16 -4.94 24.08
CA ILE A 291 -7.45 -5.06 22.64
C ILE A 291 -8.19 -3.80 22.17
N GLN A 292 -7.57 -3.10 21.22
CA GLN A 292 -8.13 -1.90 20.63
C GLN A 292 -9.34 -2.19 19.75
N ILE A 293 -10.29 -1.27 19.69
CA ILE A 293 -11.51 -1.45 18.88
C ILE A 293 -11.20 -1.56 17.39
N GLU A 294 -10.20 -0.81 16.89
CA GLU A 294 -9.79 -0.85 15.50
C GLU A 294 -9.28 -2.25 15.13
N LEU A 295 -8.62 -2.91 16.09
CA LEU A 295 -8.21 -4.31 15.97
C LEU A 295 -9.41 -5.27 15.99
N LEU A 296 -10.43 -5.03 16.82
CA LEU A 296 -11.65 -5.84 16.80
C LEU A 296 -12.39 -5.75 15.46
N SER A 297 -12.59 -4.55 14.93
CA SER A 297 -13.18 -4.35 13.60
C SER A 297 -12.39 -5.07 12.51
N GLU A 298 -11.06 -4.96 12.53
CA GLU A 298 -10.17 -5.69 11.60
C GLU A 298 -10.29 -7.22 11.75
N VAL A 299 -10.42 -7.73 12.97
CA VAL A 299 -10.59 -9.16 13.24
C VAL A 299 -11.91 -9.66 12.66
N TYR A 300 -13.01 -8.94 12.87
CA TYR A 300 -14.32 -9.32 12.31
C TYR A 300 -14.31 -9.34 10.79
N GLU A 301 -13.71 -8.31 10.19
CA GLU A 301 -13.54 -8.23 8.75
C GLU A 301 -12.79 -9.41 8.18
N ASN A 302 -11.61 -9.70 8.74
CA ASN A 302 -10.76 -10.78 8.26
C ASN A 302 -11.45 -12.13 8.45
N PHE A 303 -12.10 -12.33 9.60
CA PHE A 303 -12.90 -13.52 9.88
C PHE A 303 -14.01 -13.72 8.85
N LEU A 304 -14.86 -12.70 8.61
CA LEU A 304 -15.92 -12.79 7.62
C LEU A 304 -15.39 -12.84 6.18
N GLY A 305 -14.22 -12.23 5.95
CA GLY A 305 -13.45 -12.20 4.72
C GLY A 305 -12.99 -13.58 4.26
N GLU A 306 -12.60 -14.42 5.22
CA GLU A 306 -12.05 -15.75 4.97
C GLU A 306 -13.13 -16.86 4.99
N LEU A 307 -14.26 -16.65 5.68
CA LEU A 307 -15.39 -17.60 5.65
C LEU A 307 -16.18 -17.59 4.35
N ASP A 308 -16.33 -16.41 3.74
CA ASP A 308 -16.90 -16.28 2.41
C ASP A 308 -15.78 -16.33 1.36
N THR A 309 -16.05 -16.83 0.16
CA THR A 309 -15.14 -16.73 -1.00
C THR A 309 -15.03 -15.27 -1.52
N LYS A 310 -14.93 -14.28 -0.63
CA LYS A 310 -14.95 -12.83 -0.86
C LYS A 310 -13.87 -12.31 -1.80
N ARG A 311 -12.78 -13.07 -1.99
CA ARG A 311 -11.80 -12.78 -3.06
C ARG A 311 -12.43 -12.71 -4.45
N GLU A 312 -13.58 -13.35 -4.66
CA GLU A 312 -14.31 -13.29 -5.93
C GLU A 312 -15.24 -12.07 -6.10
N LYS A 313 -15.55 -11.33 -5.03
CA LYS A 313 -16.45 -10.15 -5.02
C LYS A 313 -15.71 -8.80 -5.07
N GLY A 314 -14.37 -8.80 -5.18
CA GLY A 314 -13.57 -7.56 -5.27
C GLY A 314 -13.44 -6.77 -3.95
N GLN A 315 -13.82 -7.38 -2.83
CA GLN A 315 -13.70 -6.80 -1.49
C GLN A 315 -12.25 -6.97 -1.00
N PHE A 316 -11.55 -5.84 -0.84
CA PHE A 316 -10.19 -5.80 -0.28
C PHE A 316 -10.19 -4.93 0.98
N TYR A 317 -9.53 -5.42 2.02
CA TYR A 317 -9.30 -4.71 3.27
C TYR A 317 -8.66 -3.34 3.02
N THR A 318 -9.16 -2.30 3.69
CA THR A 318 -8.55 -0.98 3.71
C THR A 318 -7.59 -0.90 4.90
N PRO A 319 -6.27 -0.79 4.67
CA PRO A 319 -5.32 -0.62 5.78
C PRO A 319 -5.64 0.62 6.61
N TYR A 320 -5.56 0.50 7.94
CA TYR A 320 -5.80 1.62 8.87
C TYR A 320 -5.00 2.87 8.50
N THR A 321 -3.73 2.72 8.12
CA THR A 321 -2.89 3.86 7.71
C THR A 321 -3.43 4.59 6.47
N LEU A 322 -4.13 3.90 5.57
CA LEU A 322 -4.77 4.51 4.40
C LEU A 322 -6.00 5.34 4.80
N VAL A 323 -6.76 4.86 5.79
CA VAL A 323 -7.89 5.60 6.39
C VAL A 323 -7.38 6.86 7.06
N GLU A 324 -6.32 6.74 7.87
CA GLU A 324 -5.66 7.88 8.51
C GLU A 324 -5.12 8.89 7.51
N LEU A 325 -4.47 8.44 6.43
CA LEU A 325 -3.98 9.30 5.36
C LEU A 325 -5.10 10.21 4.80
N ILE A 326 -6.26 9.62 4.49
CA ILE A 326 -7.40 10.34 3.92
C ILE A 326 -8.04 11.28 4.95
N LEU A 327 -8.29 10.78 6.16
CA LEU A 327 -9.00 11.54 7.19
C LEU A 327 -8.12 12.63 7.82
N ASN A 328 -6.79 12.50 7.85
CA ASN A 328 -5.92 13.59 8.29
C ASN A 328 -5.96 14.81 7.36
N ASP A 329 -6.16 14.58 6.06
CA ASP A 329 -6.30 15.65 5.07
C ASP A 329 -7.73 16.23 5.10
N LYS A 330 -8.77 15.39 5.06
CA LYS A 330 -10.17 15.84 4.90
C LYS A 330 -10.99 15.99 6.17
N LEU A 331 -10.54 15.41 7.28
CA LEU A 331 -11.18 15.51 8.59
C LEU A 331 -10.13 15.67 9.73
N PRO A 332 -9.27 16.70 9.69
CA PRO A 332 -8.22 16.91 10.70
C PRO A 332 -8.81 17.13 12.10
N ILE A 333 -8.03 16.87 13.16
CA ILE A 333 -8.51 17.03 14.56
C ILE A 333 -7.92 18.25 15.24
N LYS A 334 -6.63 18.53 14.99
CA LYS A 334 -5.85 19.53 15.71
C LYS A 334 -6.45 20.92 15.52
N ASN A 335 -6.83 21.56 16.62
CA ASN A 335 -7.46 22.89 16.68
C ASN A 335 -8.83 23.00 15.99
N GLU A 336 -9.45 21.88 15.59
CA GLU A 336 -10.76 21.87 14.93
C GLU A 336 -11.90 21.71 15.95
N THR A 337 -12.96 22.51 15.80
CA THR A 337 -14.14 22.51 16.69
C THR A 337 -15.45 22.17 15.98
N ASN A 338 -15.45 22.14 14.64
CA ASN A 338 -16.64 21.79 13.86
C ASN A 338 -16.83 20.26 13.80
N TYR A 339 -17.72 19.74 14.64
CA TYR A 339 -18.11 18.33 14.66
C TYR A 339 -19.41 18.03 13.89
N ASN A 340 -20.06 19.04 13.30
CA ASN A 340 -21.28 18.87 12.48
C ASN A 340 -20.89 18.72 11.01
N VAL A 341 -20.25 17.60 10.68
CA VAL A 341 -19.80 17.26 9.32
C VAL A 341 -20.44 15.94 8.94
N LYS A 342 -21.35 15.95 7.97
CA LYS A 342 -21.99 14.74 7.45
C LYS A 342 -21.05 13.99 6.54
N ILE A 343 -20.86 12.70 6.78
CA ILE A 343 -19.86 11.85 6.16
C ILE A 343 -20.55 10.60 5.61
N LEU A 344 -20.26 10.26 4.36
CA LEU A 344 -20.73 9.05 3.70
C LEU A 344 -19.55 8.16 3.27
N ASP A 345 -19.67 6.86 3.53
CA ASP A 345 -18.96 5.83 2.78
C ASP A 345 -19.93 5.04 1.88
N PRO A 346 -19.81 5.16 0.54
CA PRO A 346 -20.77 4.60 -0.40
C PRO A 346 -20.58 3.10 -0.65
N ALA A 347 -19.57 2.48 -0.03
CA ALA A 347 -19.32 1.04 -0.05
C ALA A 347 -18.62 0.65 1.25
N CYS A 348 -19.31 0.89 2.37
CA CYS A 348 -18.66 1.00 3.68
C CYS A 348 -18.06 -0.29 4.20
N GLY A 349 -18.45 -1.45 3.65
CA GLY A 349 -17.99 -2.75 4.12
C GLY A 349 -18.28 -2.90 5.61
N SER A 350 -17.21 -2.98 6.38
CA SER A 350 -17.16 -3.08 7.84
C SER A 350 -17.11 -1.76 8.59
N GLY A 351 -17.00 -0.64 7.88
CA GLY A 351 -17.20 0.68 8.44
C GLY A 351 -15.96 1.36 9.01
N ILE A 352 -14.74 0.90 8.72
CA ILE A 352 -13.51 1.51 9.29
C ILE A 352 -13.42 3.02 9.04
N PHE A 353 -13.78 3.51 7.84
CA PHE A 353 -13.83 4.96 7.57
C PHE A 353 -14.87 5.68 8.41
N LEU A 354 -16.03 5.06 8.64
CA LEU A 354 -17.13 5.63 9.40
C LEU A 354 -16.80 5.68 10.90
N VAL A 355 -16.18 4.62 11.42
CA VAL A 355 -15.73 4.53 12.81
C VAL A 355 -14.67 5.58 13.11
N GLU A 356 -13.62 5.67 12.28
CA GLU A 356 -12.55 6.67 12.50
C GLU A 356 -13.06 8.10 12.31
N SER A 357 -13.97 8.30 11.36
CA SER A 357 -14.67 9.59 11.19
C SER A 357 -15.46 9.97 12.44
N TYR A 358 -16.22 9.03 13.01
CA TYR A 358 -16.99 9.25 14.23
C TYR A 358 -16.08 9.61 15.41
N LYS A 359 -14.99 8.86 15.64
CA LYS A 359 -13.99 9.16 16.69
C LYS A 359 -13.40 10.57 16.52
N ARG A 360 -13.15 11.01 15.29
CA ARG A 360 -12.67 12.38 14.98
C ARG A 360 -13.70 13.45 15.31
N LEU A 361 -14.98 13.24 14.97
CA LEU A 361 -16.05 14.19 15.31
C LEU A 361 -16.24 14.33 16.83
N ILE A 362 -16.15 13.23 17.58
CA ILE A 362 -16.17 13.26 19.06
C ILE A 362 -15.02 14.10 19.60
N ARG A 363 -13.81 13.95 19.04
CA ARG A 363 -12.66 14.77 19.43
C ARG A 363 -12.87 16.24 19.14
N ARG A 364 -13.39 16.60 17.96
CA ARG A 364 -13.75 17.99 17.62
C ARG A 364 -14.83 18.54 18.55
N TRP A 365 -15.77 17.70 19.00
CA TRP A 365 -16.74 18.07 20.02
C TRP A 365 -16.09 18.38 21.36
N LYS A 366 -15.12 17.56 21.80
CA LYS A 366 -14.35 17.80 23.02
C LYS A 366 -13.51 19.06 22.92
N ASN A 367 -12.89 19.33 21.77
CA ASN A 367 -12.16 20.59 21.53
C ASN A 367 -13.08 21.82 21.66
N LYS A 368 -14.34 21.71 21.21
CA LYS A 368 -15.33 22.78 21.38
C LYS A 368 -15.83 22.90 22.83
N ASN A 369 -15.78 21.82 23.61
CA ASN A 369 -16.32 21.73 24.96
C ASN A 369 -15.30 21.11 25.95
N PRO A 370 -14.14 21.76 26.21
CA PRO A 370 -13.04 21.16 26.97
C PRO A 370 -13.42 20.77 28.41
N GLU A 371 -14.33 21.50 29.04
CA GLU A 371 -14.76 21.28 30.43
C GLU A 371 -15.96 20.33 30.58
N LYS A 372 -16.52 19.81 29.48
CA LYS A 372 -17.71 18.95 29.52
C LYS A 372 -17.36 17.49 29.33
N VAL A 373 -17.95 16.65 30.17
CA VAL A 373 -17.99 15.21 29.94
C VAL A 373 -19.09 14.93 28.92
N ILE A 374 -18.72 14.29 27.80
CA ILE A 374 -19.67 13.93 26.75
C ILE A 374 -20.68 12.90 27.28
N THR A 375 -21.96 13.13 27.01
CA THR A 375 -23.06 12.24 27.42
C THR A 375 -23.38 11.21 26.34
N PHE A 376 -24.09 10.14 26.71
CA PHE A 376 -24.59 9.14 25.76
C PHE A 376 -25.46 9.78 24.67
N ASN A 377 -26.34 10.72 25.04
CA ASN A 377 -27.21 11.41 24.10
C ASN A 377 -26.42 12.26 23.10
N GLU A 378 -25.37 12.95 23.55
CA GLU A 378 -24.50 13.73 22.66
C GLU A 378 -23.70 12.84 21.70
N LEU A 379 -23.18 11.71 22.19
CA LEU A 379 -22.54 10.69 21.35
C LEU A 379 -23.50 10.17 20.28
N ASN A 380 -24.71 9.78 20.69
CA ASN A 380 -25.77 9.30 19.81
C ASN A 380 -26.15 10.36 18.76
N ASP A 381 -26.30 11.61 19.18
CA ASP A 381 -26.60 12.74 18.30
C ASP A 381 -25.50 12.94 17.25
N ILE A 382 -24.22 12.88 17.65
CA ILE A 382 -23.10 12.99 16.72
C ILE A 382 -23.15 11.84 15.72
N LEU A 383 -23.38 10.61 16.17
CA LEU A 383 -23.45 9.42 15.33
C LEU A 383 -24.57 9.52 14.30
N VAL A 384 -25.82 9.73 14.76
CA VAL A 384 -27.02 9.70 13.92
C VAL A 384 -27.07 10.88 12.95
N LYS A 385 -26.57 12.07 13.33
CA LYS A 385 -26.64 13.26 12.47
C LYS A 385 -25.54 13.31 11.41
N ASN A 386 -24.43 12.60 11.61
CA ASN A 386 -23.22 12.82 10.82
C ASN A 386 -22.66 11.58 10.11
N ILE A 387 -22.98 10.35 10.54
CA ILE A 387 -22.32 9.15 10.02
C ILE A 387 -23.29 8.35 9.15
N PHE A 388 -22.94 8.18 7.87
CA PHE A 388 -23.78 7.52 6.87
C PHE A 388 -22.98 6.49 6.07
N GLY A 389 -23.60 5.38 5.71
CA GLY A 389 -22.95 4.28 4.98
C GLY A 389 -23.91 3.53 4.08
N ILE A 390 -23.40 3.02 2.96
CA ILE A 390 -24.14 2.11 2.07
C ILE A 390 -23.30 0.86 1.86
N GLU A 391 -23.90 -0.31 2.00
CA GLU A 391 -23.25 -1.60 1.78
C GLU A 391 -24.26 -2.61 1.22
N ILE A 392 -23.85 -3.42 0.26
CA ILE A 392 -24.73 -4.41 -0.38
C ILE A 392 -24.83 -5.71 0.44
N ASP A 393 -23.80 -6.00 1.24
CA ASP A 393 -23.69 -7.19 2.08
C ASP A 393 -24.32 -6.98 3.46
N SER A 394 -25.36 -7.76 3.77
CA SER A 394 -26.13 -7.64 5.01
C SER A 394 -25.34 -7.99 6.27
N LEU A 395 -24.26 -8.75 6.16
CA LEU A 395 -23.42 -9.09 7.29
C LEU A 395 -22.37 -8.01 7.54
N ALA A 396 -21.71 -7.52 6.50
CA ALA A 396 -20.76 -6.42 6.60
C ALA A 396 -21.40 -5.14 7.18
N ILE A 397 -22.62 -4.81 6.76
CA ILE A 397 -23.32 -3.64 7.32
C ILE A 397 -23.68 -3.81 8.81
N LYS A 398 -23.95 -5.05 9.26
CA LYS A 398 -24.13 -5.36 10.70
C LYS A 398 -22.83 -5.18 11.46
N VAL A 399 -21.69 -5.57 10.89
CA VAL A 399 -20.35 -5.31 11.47
C VAL A 399 -20.03 -3.81 11.52
N THR A 400 -20.43 -3.04 10.52
CA THR A 400 -20.33 -1.57 10.54
C THR A 400 -21.09 -0.98 11.72
N ALA A 401 -22.37 -1.33 11.86
CA ALA A 401 -23.19 -0.86 12.98
C ALA A 401 -22.59 -1.28 14.33
N PHE A 402 -22.11 -2.52 14.43
CA PHE A 402 -21.47 -3.03 15.62
C PHE A 402 -20.23 -2.22 16.02
N SER A 403 -19.35 -1.96 15.05
CA SER A 403 -18.11 -1.22 15.28
C SER A 403 -18.38 0.23 15.70
N LEU A 404 -19.43 0.86 15.15
CA LEU A 404 -19.87 2.19 15.57
C LEU A 404 -20.39 2.21 17.02
N TYR A 405 -21.12 1.18 17.46
CA TYR A 405 -21.56 1.09 18.85
C TYR A 405 -20.41 0.84 19.81
N LEU A 406 -19.45 -0.01 19.45
CA LEU A 406 -18.24 -0.17 20.25
C LEU A 406 -17.50 1.17 20.40
N ALA A 407 -17.39 1.95 19.33
CA ALA A 407 -16.71 3.26 19.36
C ALA A 407 -17.48 4.27 20.22
N LEU A 408 -18.80 4.16 20.24
CA LEU A 408 -19.65 4.94 21.15
C LEU A 408 -19.38 4.55 22.61
N VAL A 409 -19.36 3.26 22.92
CA VAL A 409 -19.17 2.73 24.28
C VAL A 409 -17.78 3.05 24.85
N GLU A 410 -16.75 3.09 24.00
CA GLU A 410 -15.36 3.46 24.38
C GLU A 410 -15.28 4.82 25.07
N HIS A 411 -16.19 5.74 24.76
CA HIS A 411 -16.23 7.09 25.34
C HIS A 411 -17.11 7.21 26.59
N LEU A 412 -17.66 6.10 27.06
CA LEU A 412 -18.49 6.03 28.26
C LEU A 412 -17.74 5.33 29.40
N ASN A 413 -18.20 5.55 30.63
CA ASN A 413 -17.74 4.75 31.75
C ASN A 413 -18.40 3.36 31.67
N PRO A 414 -17.64 2.27 31.37
CA PRO A 414 -18.22 0.96 31.12
C PRO A 414 -19.00 0.44 32.33
N LYS A 415 -18.54 0.78 33.54
CA LYS A 415 -19.14 0.45 34.83
C LYS A 415 -20.59 0.93 34.98
N LYS A 416 -20.93 2.04 34.32
CA LYS A 416 -22.28 2.64 34.37
C LYS A 416 -23.18 2.21 33.21
N LEU A 417 -22.62 1.57 32.18
CA LEU A 417 -23.31 1.25 30.93
C LEU A 417 -24.52 0.32 31.14
N TRP A 418 -24.38 -0.67 32.03
CA TRP A 418 -25.46 -1.61 32.38
C TRP A 418 -26.42 -1.08 33.44
N ILE A 419 -25.95 -0.17 34.29
CA ILE A 419 -26.74 0.39 35.40
C ILE A 419 -27.75 1.40 34.85
N ASP A 420 -27.34 2.23 33.90
CA ASP A 420 -28.18 3.25 33.30
C ASP A 420 -29.01 2.68 32.14
N LYS A 421 -30.29 2.40 32.43
CA LYS A 421 -31.26 1.85 31.48
C LYS A 421 -31.69 2.84 30.38
N THR A 422 -31.25 4.10 30.44
CA THR A 422 -31.57 5.09 29.40
C THR A 422 -30.61 5.03 28.20
N ASN A 423 -29.46 4.36 28.35
CA ASN A 423 -28.44 4.20 27.32
C ASN A 423 -28.85 3.13 26.29
N ARG A 424 -29.73 3.50 25.36
CA ARG A 424 -30.24 2.65 24.28
C ARG A 424 -29.61 3.02 22.94
N PHE A 425 -28.99 2.07 22.24
CA PHE A 425 -28.39 2.34 20.93
C PHE A 425 -29.44 2.76 19.90
N PRO A 426 -29.12 3.70 18.99
CA PRO A 426 -30.02 4.07 17.91
C PRO A 426 -30.21 2.90 16.94
N TYR A 427 -31.33 2.89 16.22
CA TYR A 427 -31.46 2.06 15.03
C TYR A 427 -30.67 2.70 13.88
N LEU A 428 -29.59 2.04 13.44
CA LEU A 428 -28.74 2.54 12.35
C LEU A 428 -29.06 1.93 10.99
N ILE A 429 -29.44 0.64 10.97
CA ILE A 429 -29.54 -0.17 9.75
C ILE A 429 -30.93 -0.03 9.12
N ASP A 430 -30.96 0.24 7.83
CA ASP A 430 -32.10 0.08 6.94
C ASP A 430 -31.83 -1.09 6.00
N ASN A 431 -32.53 -2.20 6.21
CA ASN A 431 -32.46 -3.37 5.34
C ASN A 431 -33.87 -3.89 5.03
N PRO A 432 -34.43 -3.53 3.86
CA PRO A 432 -35.76 -3.99 3.45
C PRO A 432 -35.90 -5.52 3.33
N LYS A 433 -34.77 -6.23 3.24
CA LYS A 433 -34.72 -7.69 3.08
C LYS A 433 -34.59 -8.43 4.42
N ASP A 434 -34.42 -7.71 5.54
CA ASP A 434 -34.27 -8.31 6.87
C ASP A 434 -35.54 -8.10 7.71
N ALA A 435 -36.36 -9.16 7.79
CA ALA A 435 -37.62 -9.13 8.54
C ALA A 435 -37.41 -8.94 10.05
N SER A 436 -36.23 -9.26 10.60
CA SER A 436 -35.96 -9.19 12.05
C SER A 436 -35.89 -7.75 12.59
N ILE A 437 -35.67 -6.76 11.71
CA ILE A 437 -35.56 -5.35 12.07
C ILE A 437 -36.75 -4.50 11.59
N LYS A 438 -37.84 -5.15 11.14
CA LYS A 438 -39.02 -4.44 10.61
C LYS A 438 -39.66 -3.52 11.66
N GLY A 439 -39.91 -2.27 11.30
CA GLY A 439 -40.42 -1.22 12.21
C GLY A 439 -39.36 -0.68 13.19
N LYS A 440 -38.10 -1.06 13.01
CA LYS A 440 -36.92 -0.69 13.78
C LYS A 440 -35.76 -0.29 12.86
N GLU A 441 -36.08 0.27 11.70
CA GLU A 441 -35.11 0.67 10.69
C GLU A 441 -34.49 2.03 11.03
N GLY A 442 -33.17 2.14 10.80
CA GLY A 442 -32.43 3.40 10.88
C GLY A 442 -32.43 4.18 9.58
N LYS A 443 -31.74 5.33 9.56
CA LYS A 443 -31.51 6.12 8.33
C LYS A 443 -30.04 6.25 7.95
N ASN A 444 -29.13 5.72 8.76
CA ASN A 444 -27.70 5.95 8.66
C ASN A 444 -27.01 4.93 7.75
N LEU A 445 -27.34 3.65 7.87
CA LEU A 445 -26.66 2.55 7.18
C LEU A 445 -27.64 1.81 6.27
N TRP A 446 -27.51 1.99 4.95
CA TRP A 446 -28.42 1.40 3.97
C TRP A 446 -27.85 0.11 3.39
N CYS A 447 -28.55 -1.01 3.61
CA CYS A 447 -28.19 -2.31 3.07
C CYS A 447 -28.71 -2.48 1.63
N ARG A 448 -28.05 -1.86 0.65
CA ARG A 448 -28.54 -1.73 -0.75
C ARG A 448 -27.40 -1.70 -1.75
N ASP A 449 -27.70 -1.95 -3.03
CA ASP A 449 -26.77 -1.65 -4.12
C ASP A 449 -26.68 -0.13 -4.35
N THR A 450 -25.55 0.48 -3.97
CA THR A 450 -25.26 1.91 -4.17
C THR A 450 -25.50 2.38 -5.60
N ILE A 451 -25.18 1.55 -6.60
CA ILE A 451 -25.27 1.94 -8.01
C ILE A 451 -26.68 1.73 -8.54
N GLY A 452 -27.27 0.56 -8.26
CA GLY A 452 -28.55 0.13 -8.84
C GLY A 452 -29.81 0.49 -8.05
N GLU A 453 -29.76 0.49 -6.71
CA GLU A 453 -30.95 0.60 -5.85
C GLU A 453 -31.06 1.96 -5.14
N VAL A 454 -29.95 2.65 -4.89
CA VAL A 454 -29.95 3.92 -4.15
C VAL A 454 -30.11 5.13 -5.08
N ASN A 455 -31.10 5.97 -4.83
CA ASN A 455 -31.21 7.29 -5.44
C ASN A 455 -30.59 8.35 -4.52
N PRO A 456 -29.57 9.12 -4.96
CA PRO A 456 -28.96 10.16 -4.14
C PRO A 456 -29.91 11.25 -3.64
N ASP A 457 -31.07 11.43 -4.26
CA ASP A 457 -32.07 12.42 -3.82
C ASP A 457 -32.93 11.93 -2.65
N ASP A 458 -33.02 10.62 -2.45
CA ASP A 458 -33.68 10.01 -1.29
C ASP A 458 -32.72 9.90 -0.09
N PHE A 459 -31.46 10.30 -0.27
CA PHE A 459 -30.40 10.20 0.73
C PHE A 459 -29.98 11.57 1.26
N GLU A 460 -29.54 11.62 2.51
CA GLU A 460 -29.06 12.85 3.13
C GLU A 460 -27.86 13.42 2.36
N LYS A 461 -27.91 14.68 1.94
CA LYS A 461 -26.73 15.31 1.31
C LYS A 461 -25.63 15.50 2.34
N VAL A 462 -24.42 15.07 1.99
CA VAL A 462 -23.27 15.03 2.91
C VAL A 462 -22.23 16.10 2.58
N ASN A 463 -21.31 16.34 3.52
CA ASN A 463 -20.21 17.29 3.38
C ASN A 463 -18.90 16.61 2.96
N LEU A 464 -18.78 15.31 3.22
CA LEU A 464 -17.59 14.53 2.92
C LEU A 464 -17.97 13.12 2.47
N VAL A 465 -17.41 12.66 1.36
CA VAL A 465 -17.47 11.26 0.94
C VAL A 465 -16.07 10.66 1.03
N VAL A 466 -15.91 9.57 1.78
CA VAL A 466 -14.65 8.83 1.96
C VAL A 466 -14.92 7.35 1.84
N GLY A 467 -13.94 6.55 1.43
CA GLY A 467 -14.17 5.11 1.29
C GLY A 467 -13.23 4.40 0.35
N ASN A 468 -13.36 3.08 0.32
CA ASN A 468 -12.64 2.16 -0.56
C ASN A 468 -13.64 1.35 -1.40
N PRO A 469 -14.17 1.90 -2.51
CA PRO A 469 -15.15 1.18 -3.31
C PRO A 469 -14.52 -0.05 -4.01
N PRO A 470 -15.35 -1.04 -4.41
CA PRO A 470 -14.86 -2.31 -4.92
C PRO A 470 -14.09 -2.19 -6.24
N PHE A 471 -13.05 -3.02 -6.40
CA PHE A 471 -12.24 -3.14 -7.61
C PHE A 471 -12.53 -4.43 -8.38
N GLY A 472 -12.52 -4.37 -9.70
CA GLY A 472 -12.49 -5.54 -10.56
C GLY A 472 -13.12 -5.33 -11.92
N THR A 473 -12.58 -6.08 -12.89
CA THR A 473 -13.13 -6.18 -14.25
C THR A 473 -13.86 -7.51 -14.50
N LYS A 474 -13.91 -8.40 -13.50
CA LYS A 474 -14.53 -9.73 -13.56
C LYS A 474 -15.79 -9.78 -12.70
N LYS A 475 -16.80 -10.56 -13.13
CA LYS A 475 -18.08 -10.74 -12.40
C LYS A 475 -18.77 -9.41 -12.03
N ILE A 476 -18.68 -8.41 -12.92
CA ILE A 476 -19.33 -7.11 -12.74
C ILE A 476 -20.84 -7.29 -12.68
N SER A 477 -21.50 -6.67 -11.69
CA SER A 477 -22.96 -6.71 -11.55
C SER A 477 -23.66 -6.05 -12.75
N LYS A 478 -24.93 -6.40 -12.96
CA LYS A 478 -25.76 -5.81 -14.02
C LYS A 478 -25.86 -4.28 -13.88
N SER A 479 -26.09 -3.79 -12.65
CA SER A 479 -26.17 -2.36 -12.33
C SER A 479 -24.90 -1.59 -12.72
N ILE A 480 -23.72 -2.10 -12.33
CA ILE A 480 -22.43 -1.48 -12.69
C ILE A 480 -22.22 -1.52 -14.21
N MET A 481 -22.51 -2.66 -14.87
CA MET A 481 -22.38 -2.75 -16.33
C MET A 481 -23.26 -1.74 -17.06
N GLU A 482 -24.53 -1.62 -16.66
CA GLU A 482 -25.47 -0.66 -17.25
C GLU A 482 -25.02 0.77 -17.00
N TYR A 483 -24.50 1.08 -15.81
CA TYR A 483 -23.93 2.39 -15.49
C TYR A 483 -22.71 2.72 -16.37
N CYS A 484 -21.75 1.80 -16.49
CA CYS A 484 -20.59 1.97 -17.36
C CYS A 484 -20.99 2.18 -18.82
N VAL A 485 -22.01 1.47 -19.31
CA VAL A 485 -22.53 1.65 -20.67
C VAL A 485 -23.20 3.03 -20.83
N LYS A 486 -24.05 3.42 -19.87
CA LYS A 486 -24.75 4.72 -19.88
C LYS A 486 -23.79 5.91 -20.01
N TYR A 487 -22.68 5.89 -19.28
CA TYR A 487 -21.70 6.99 -19.26
C TYR A 487 -20.47 6.72 -20.13
N ASN A 488 -20.46 5.63 -20.90
CA ASN A 488 -19.33 5.22 -21.76
C ASN A 488 -17.98 5.13 -21.00
N PHE A 489 -18.02 4.56 -19.79
CA PHE A 489 -16.86 4.34 -18.92
C PHE A 489 -16.26 2.94 -19.07
N GLY A 490 -15.01 2.80 -18.63
CA GLY A 490 -14.36 1.49 -18.52
C GLY A 490 -15.17 0.52 -17.68
N LYS A 491 -15.16 -0.77 -18.06
CA LYS A 491 -15.84 -1.85 -17.32
C LYS A 491 -15.03 -2.21 -16.07
N GLU A 492 -15.10 -1.34 -15.08
CA GLU A 492 -14.33 -1.40 -13.84
C GLU A 492 -15.25 -0.96 -12.69
N MET A 493 -15.32 -1.77 -11.63
CA MET A 493 -16.32 -1.62 -10.55
C MET A 493 -16.26 -0.27 -9.84
N VAL A 494 -15.07 0.31 -9.70
CA VAL A 494 -14.85 1.53 -8.89
C VAL A 494 -15.36 2.81 -9.57
N LEU A 495 -15.45 2.84 -10.91
CA LEU A 495 -15.74 4.09 -11.65
C LEU A 495 -17.14 4.64 -11.36
N PRO A 496 -18.22 3.84 -11.36
CA PRO A 496 -19.55 4.34 -11.00
C PRO A 496 -19.65 4.91 -9.58
N PHE A 497 -18.88 4.39 -8.62
CA PHE A 497 -18.90 4.89 -7.24
C PHE A 497 -18.29 6.29 -7.17
N LEU A 498 -17.14 6.52 -7.79
CA LEU A 498 -16.54 7.87 -7.87
C LEU A 498 -17.49 8.84 -8.56
N HIS A 499 -18.11 8.42 -9.67
CA HIS A 499 -19.02 9.27 -10.42
C HIS A 499 -20.27 9.66 -9.62
N LYS A 500 -20.96 8.67 -9.04
CA LYS A 500 -22.20 8.86 -8.28
C LYS A 500 -21.99 9.61 -6.95
N SER A 501 -20.77 9.58 -6.40
CA SER A 501 -20.44 10.28 -5.13
C SER A 501 -20.64 11.79 -5.18
N VAL A 502 -20.52 12.38 -6.38
CA VAL A 502 -20.81 13.81 -6.60
C VAL A 502 -22.26 14.15 -6.29
N ASP A 503 -23.20 13.25 -6.57
CA ASP A 503 -24.64 13.49 -6.38
C ASP A 503 -25.03 13.43 -4.90
N PHE A 504 -24.27 12.70 -4.08
CA PHE A 504 -24.40 12.68 -2.62
C PHE A 504 -23.74 13.89 -1.95
N CYS A 505 -22.72 14.48 -2.59
CA CYS A 505 -21.84 15.49 -2.02
C CYS A 505 -21.65 16.70 -2.97
N PRO A 506 -22.73 17.42 -3.35
CA PRO A 506 -22.66 18.45 -4.39
C PRO A 506 -21.82 19.67 -3.98
N ASP A 507 -21.77 19.97 -2.68
CA ASP A 507 -21.10 21.15 -2.10
C ASP A 507 -19.92 20.78 -1.19
N GLY A 508 -19.59 19.49 -1.11
CA GLY A 508 -18.59 18.98 -0.19
C GLY A 508 -17.35 18.42 -0.87
N ASN A 509 -16.56 17.70 -0.08
CA ASN A 509 -15.32 17.08 -0.51
C ASN A 509 -15.50 15.57 -0.74
N ILE A 510 -14.75 15.01 -1.69
CA ILE A 510 -14.73 13.59 -1.99
C ILE A 510 -13.27 13.11 -1.97
N ALA A 511 -13.00 12.05 -1.22
CA ALA A 511 -11.71 11.39 -1.18
C ALA A 511 -11.89 9.87 -1.26
N LEU A 512 -11.77 9.32 -2.47
CA LEU A 512 -12.03 7.90 -2.75
C LEU A 512 -10.80 7.20 -3.33
N ILE A 513 -10.64 5.94 -2.94
CA ILE A 513 -9.59 5.06 -3.47
C ILE A 513 -10.07 4.46 -4.79
N PHE A 514 -9.19 4.38 -5.79
CA PHE A 514 -9.48 3.80 -7.10
C PHE A 514 -8.25 3.07 -7.66
N ASN A 515 -8.42 2.21 -8.67
CA ASN A 515 -7.30 1.46 -9.27
C ASN A 515 -6.37 2.42 -10.04
N ALA A 516 -5.07 2.36 -9.78
CA ALA A 516 -4.08 3.26 -10.39
C ALA A 516 -4.08 3.21 -11.93
N LYS A 517 -4.45 2.07 -12.52
CA LYS A 517 -4.54 1.90 -13.97
C LYS A 517 -5.58 2.83 -14.60
N VAL A 518 -6.55 3.34 -13.85
CA VAL A 518 -7.51 4.34 -14.36
C VAL A 518 -6.79 5.61 -14.82
N LEU A 519 -5.65 5.98 -14.23
CA LEU A 519 -4.85 7.13 -14.66
C LEU A 519 -4.09 6.89 -15.97
N THR A 520 -3.73 5.63 -16.27
CA THR A 520 -2.79 5.31 -17.36
C THR A 520 -3.39 4.48 -18.50
N ASN A 521 -4.57 3.89 -18.30
CA ASN A 521 -5.22 3.06 -19.32
C ASN A 521 -5.51 3.88 -20.58
N THR A 522 -5.06 3.37 -21.72
CA THR A 522 -5.14 4.06 -23.01
C THR A 522 -6.47 3.85 -23.73
N GLU A 523 -7.34 2.96 -23.25
CA GLU A 523 -8.65 2.71 -23.88
C GLU A 523 -9.60 3.91 -23.71
N LYS A 524 -10.39 4.19 -24.76
CA LYS A 524 -11.29 5.35 -24.81
C LYS A 524 -12.26 5.45 -23.62
N PRO A 525 -12.89 4.38 -23.13
CA PRO A 525 -13.78 4.49 -21.98
C PRO A 525 -13.10 4.95 -20.68
N PHE A 526 -11.81 4.67 -20.49
CA PHE A 526 -11.04 5.21 -19.35
C PHE A 526 -10.63 6.67 -19.56
N GLN A 527 -10.36 7.07 -20.81
CA GLN A 527 -10.16 8.48 -21.16
C GLN A 527 -11.41 9.31 -20.85
N ASN A 528 -12.60 8.82 -21.20
CA ASN A 528 -13.87 9.51 -20.89
C ASN A 528 -14.05 9.71 -19.38
N PHE A 529 -13.71 8.71 -18.57
CA PHE A 529 -13.75 8.85 -17.12
C PHE A 529 -12.74 9.90 -16.61
N ARG A 530 -11.52 9.94 -17.16
CA ARG A 530 -10.53 10.98 -16.81
C ARG A 530 -10.99 12.37 -17.22
N GLN A 531 -11.64 12.52 -18.38
CA GLN A 531 -12.24 13.78 -18.81
C GLN A 531 -13.27 14.26 -17.79
N TRP A 532 -14.19 13.38 -17.36
CA TRP A 532 -15.14 13.71 -16.30
C TRP A 532 -14.40 14.09 -15.00
N LEU A 533 -13.47 13.26 -14.53
CA LEU A 533 -12.81 13.48 -13.23
C LEU A 533 -11.99 14.78 -13.20
N PHE A 534 -11.17 15.05 -14.22
CA PHE A 534 -10.21 16.16 -14.19
C PHE A 534 -10.71 17.45 -14.87
N SER A 535 -11.70 17.36 -15.76
CA SER A 535 -12.21 18.51 -16.51
C SER A 535 -13.60 18.96 -16.06
N GLU A 536 -14.45 18.07 -15.55
CA GLU A 536 -15.80 18.41 -15.05
C GLU A 536 -15.90 18.52 -13.53
N ASN A 537 -14.81 18.24 -12.82
CA ASN A 537 -14.68 18.39 -11.38
C ASN A 537 -13.35 19.06 -11.04
N TYR A 538 -13.26 19.62 -9.84
CA TYR A 538 -12.03 20.20 -9.33
C TYR A 538 -11.26 19.16 -8.51
N VAL A 539 -10.24 18.57 -9.12
CA VAL A 539 -9.28 17.70 -8.43
C VAL A 539 -8.18 18.53 -7.81
N GLU A 540 -8.00 18.39 -6.51
CA GLU A 540 -6.97 19.05 -5.72
C GLU A 540 -5.68 18.24 -5.73
N LYS A 541 -5.83 16.94 -5.46
CA LYS A 541 -4.71 16.06 -5.13
C LYS A 541 -4.98 14.63 -5.56
N VAL A 542 -3.93 13.95 -6.01
CA VAL A 542 -3.94 12.53 -6.32
C VAL A 542 -2.74 11.85 -5.66
N TYR A 543 -2.99 10.84 -4.82
CA TYR A 543 -1.93 9.94 -4.37
C TYR A 543 -1.90 8.72 -5.28
N ASN A 544 -0.72 8.35 -5.77
CA ASN A 544 -0.46 7.12 -6.49
C ASN A 544 0.42 6.21 -5.63
N LEU A 545 -0.20 5.20 -5.03
CA LEU A 545 0.42 4.24 -4.13
C LEU A 545 0.76 2.92 -4.84
N SER A 546 0.77 2.91 -6.18
CA SER A 546 0.98 1.68 -6.97
C SER A 546 2.36 1.05 -6.78
N ILE A 547 3.36 1.79 -6.27
CA ILE A 547 4.66 1.20 -5.94
C ILE A 547 4.57 0.14 -4.83
N PHE A 548 3.59 0.29 -3.93
CA PHE A 548 3.39 -0.58 -2.78
C PHE A 548 2.65 -1.88 -3.13
N ARG A 549 2.45 -2.17 -4.43
CA ARG A 549 1.92 -3.45 -4.90
C ARG A 549 2.91 -4.59 -4.61
N LYS A 550 2.39 -5.78 -4.26
CA LYS A 550 3.18 -7.02 -4.08
C LYS A 550 4.34 -6.90 -3.09
N ILE A 551 4.28 -6.02 -2.09
CA ILE A 551 5.29 -5.97 -1.01
C ILE A 551 5.36 -7.37 -0.35
N PRO A 552 6.56 -7.93 -0.13
CA PRO A 552 6.69 -9.25 0.49
C PRO A 552 5.98 -9.30 1.85
N LYS A 553 5.29 -10.40 2.15
CA LYS A 553 4.56 -10.59 3.44
C LYS A 553 5.44 -10.45 4.69
N ASN A 554 6.75 -10.60 4.52
CA ASN A 554 7.77 -10.57 5.57
C ASN A 554 8.44 -9.20 5.65
N PHE A 555 8.14 -8.29 4.71
CA PHE A 555 8.64 -6.93 4.69
C PHE A 555 7.63 -6.04 5.40
N GLY A 556 7.81 -5.97 6.72
CA GLY A 556 7.39 -4.87 7.58
C GLY A 556 5.97 -4.35 7.54
N GLY A 557 5.19 -4.73 8.55
CA GLY A 557 3.90 -4.11 8.88
C GLY A 557 2.81 -4.31 7.81
N GLN A 558 1.56 -4.36 8.23
CA GLN A 558 0.43 -4.64 7.33
C GLN A 558 0.11 -3.51 6.35
N LEU A 559 0.85 -2.40 6.37
CA LEU A 559 0.58 -1.15 5.64
C LEU A 559 0.02 -1.36 4.23
N PHE A 560 0.50 -2.40 3.51
CA PHE A 560 -0.08 -2.85 2.24
C PHE A 560 -0.08 -4.39 2.03
N THR A 561 0.10 -5.21 3.07
CA THR A 561 0.25 -6.69 2.91
C THR A 561 -1.01 -7.40 2.37
N SER A 562 -2.16 -6.74 2.43
CA SER A 562 -3.45 -7.15 1.86
C SER A 562 -3.83 -6.36 0.59
N ALA A 563 -3.05 -5.34 0.20
CA ALA A 563 -3.25 -4.60 -1.04
C ALA A 563 -2.78 -5.46 -2.22
N VAL A 564 -3.70 -6.24 -2.78
CA VAL A 564 -3.43 -7.12 -3.93
C VAL A 564 -3.32 -6.33 -5.23
N GLY A 565 -3.85 -5.10 -5.29
CA GLY A 565 -3.90 -4.26 -6.49
C GLY A 565 -3.20 -2.90 -6.33
N PRO A 566 -2.75 -2.28 -7.43
CA PRO A 566 -2.19 -0.93 -7.40
C PRO A 566 -3.30 0.11 -7.23
N ILE A 567 -3.19 0.95 -6.20
CA ILE A 567 -4.23 1.92 -5.84
C ILE A 567 -3.76 3.37 -5.98
N CYS A 568 -4.73 4.25 -6.22
CA CYS A 568 -4.62 5.69 -6.10
C CYS A 568 -5.73 6.21 -5.18
N ILE A 569 -5.56 7.44 -4.66
CA ILE A 569 -6.61 8.21 -3.98
C ILE A 569 -6.81 9.50 -4.76
N ALA A 570 -8.06 9.85 -5.10
CA ALA A 570 -8.39 11.14 -5.67
C ALA A 570 -9.11 12.00 -4.63
N TYR A 571 -8.62 13.23 -4.43
CA TYR A 571 -9.26 14.26 -3.61
C TYR A 571 -9.85 15.30 -4.54
N PHE A 572 -11.17 15.40 -4.58
CA PHE A 572 -11.88 16.24 -5.54
C PHE A 572 -13.22 16.73 -5.00
N GLN A 573 -13.77 17.73 -5.67
CA GLN A 573 -15.08 18.31 -5.40
C GLN A 573 -15.75 18.75 -6.70
N LYS A 574 -17.08 18.85 -6.69
CA LYS A 574 -17.83 19.25 -7.90
C LYS A 574 -17.62 20.72 -8.24
N LYS A 575 -17.68 21.59 -7.23
CA LYS A 575 -17.55 23.03 -7.40
C LYS A 575 -16.09 23.44 -7.47
N ILE A 576 -15.76 24.30 -8.42
CA ILE A 576 -14.43 24.92 -8.50
C ILE A 576 -14.32 25.92 -7.35
N PRO A 577 -13.26 25.88 -6.53
CA PRO A 577 -13.09 26.84 -5.44
C PRO A 577 -12.85 28.26 -6.02
N PRO A 578 -13.14 29.33 -5.26
CA PRO A 578 -12.99 30.70 -5.74
C PRO A 578 -11.60 31.08 -6.25
N LYS A 579 -10.56 30.41 -5.72
CA LYS A 579 -9.15 30.56 -6.14
C LYS A 579 -8.60 29.18 -6.53
N PRO A 580 -8.84 28.73 -7.77
CA PRO A 580 -8.31 27.45 -8.22
C PRO A 580 -6.79 27.51 -8.36
N SER A 581 -6.10 26.42 -8.01
CA SER A 581 -4.68 26.26 -8.32
C SER A 581 -4.49 25.91 -9.79
N ASP A 582 -3.46 26.48 -10.44
CA ASP A 582 -3.04 26.10 -11.79
C ASP A 582 -2.42 24.71 -11.87
N THR A 583 -2.19 24.07 -10.71
CA THR A 583 -1.61 22.74 -10.60
C THR A 583 -2.49 21.77 -9.81
N ILE A 584 -2.28 20.48 -10.04
CA ILE A 584 -2.80 19.36 -9.24
C ILE A 584 -1.63 18.76 -8.47
N GLU A 585 -1.82 18.57 -7.16
CA GLU A 585 -0.82 17.97 -6.29
C GLU A 585 -0.79 16.44 -6.51
N TYR A 586 0.34 15.89 -6.92
CA TYR A 586 0.51 14.48 -7.26
C TYR A 586 1.58 13.85 -6.40
N TRP A 587 1.18 12.88 -5.57
CA TRP A 587 2.04 12.23 -4.61
C TRP A 587 2.31 10.80 -5.06
N ALA A 588 3.54 10.49 -5.44
CA ALA A 588 3.93 9.15 -5.88
C ALA A 588 5.13 8.66 -5.05
N PRO A 589 4.91 8.31 -3.76
CA PRO A 589 6.00 7.92 -2.87
C PRO A 589 6.80 6.76 -3.46
N LYS A 590 8.13 6.86 -3.44
CA LYS A 590 9.06 5.83 -3.95
C LYS A 590 9.83 5.11 -2.85
N THR A 591 9.68 5.59 -1.62
CA THR A 591 10.54 5.20 -0.52
C THR A 591 10.00 3.90 0.10
N TYR A 592 10.74 2.80 -0.08
CA TYR A 592 10.53 1.51 0.61
C TYR A 592 10.96 1.54 2.10
N ILE A 593 11.35 2.71 2.58
CA ILE A 593 12.06 2.92 3.84
C ILE A 593 11.19 3.82 4.71
N LYS A 594 10.51 3.28 5.74
CA LYS A 594 10.87 3.52 7.15
C LYS A 594 9.83 3.07 8.20
N SER A 595 10.39 2.65 9.34
CA SER A 595 9.80 2.48 10.69
C SER A 595 8.52 1.63 10.81
N ASN A 596 8.69 0.31 10.93
CA ASN A 596 7.59 -0.57 11.38
C ASN A 596 7.18 -0.36 12.84
N LEU A 597 7.86 0.53 13.58
CA LEU A 597 7.53 0.82 14.97
C LEU A 597 6.33 1.77 15.10
N VAL A 598 5.96 2.46 14.01
CA VAL A 598 4.89 3.48 14.00
C VAL A 598 3.83 3.24 12.93
N ASP A 599 3.99 2.26 12.03
CA ASP A 599 3.06 2.02 10.90
C ASP A 599 2.89 3.29 10.00
N GLY A 600 3.98 3.94 9.58
CA GLY A 600 3.97 5.19 8.80
C GLY A 600 4.47 5.13 7.34
N VAL A 601 4.03 6.06 6.50
CA VAL A 601 4.52 6.30 5.13
C VAL A 601 5.47 7.51 5.12
N LEU A 602 6.72 7.30 4.70
CA LEU A 602 7.66 8.38 4.44
C LEU A 602 7.62 8.78 2.96
N ILE A 603 7.37 10.06 2.70
CA ILE A 603 7.31 10.64 1.36
C ILE A 603 8.43 11.66 1.24
N ASP A 604 9.31 11.49 0.27
CA ASP A 604 10.30 12.53 0.00
C ASP A 604 9.66 13.69 -0.75
N ASN A 605 10.13 14.91 -0.53
CA ASN A 605 9.65 16.07 -1.28
C ASN A 605 9.80 15.91 -2.81
N THR A 606 10.76 15.11 -3.31
CA THR A 606 10.89 14.80 -4.75
C THR A 606 9.78 13.89 -5.30
N ASP A 607 9.06 13.20 -4.42
CA ASP A 607 7.92 12.34 -4.78
C ASP A 607 6.59 13.12 -4.82
N ILE A 608 6.61 14.39 -4.39
CA ILE A 608 5.48 15.33 -4.42
C ILE A 608 5.66 16.26 -5.61
N LYS A 609 4.67 16.31 -6.50
CA LYS A 609 4.73 17.09 -7.73
C LYS A 609 3.50 17.97 -7.89
N PHE A 610 3.70 19.13 -8.49
CA PHE A 610 2.63 20.05 -8.83
C PHE A 610 2.45 20.01 -10.35
N LEU A 611 1.53 19.16 -10.82
CA LEU A 611 1.33 18.91 -12.24
C LEU A 611 0.45 20.00 -12.86
N PRO A 612 0.77 20.53 -14.06
CA PRO A 612 -0.07 21.53 -14.73
C PRO A 612 -1.50 21.01 -14.93
N ARG A 613 -2.50 21.73 -14.41
CA ARG A 613 -3.91 21.33 -14.47
C ARG A 613 -4.39 21.15 -15.90
N THR A 614 -3.98 22.04 -16.80
CA THR A 614 -4.31 22.00 -18.23
C THR A 614 -3.83 20.73 -18.92
N GLU A 615 -2.65 20.22 -18.56
CA GLU A 615 -2.12 18.96 -19.09
C GLU A 615 -2.85 17.75 -18.47
N CYS A 616 -3.16 17.79 -17.16
CA CYS A 616 -3.94 16.76 -16.48
C CYS A 616 -5.38 16.61 -17.03
N GLN A 617 -5.93 17.66 -17.63
CA GLN A 617 -7.26 17.68 -18.28
C GLN A 617 -7.27 17.01 -19.66
N ILE A 618 -6.11 16.74 -20.25
CA ILE A 618 -6.01 16.02 -21.53
C ILE A 618 -6.28 14.53 -21.29
N PRO A 619 -7.34 13.93 -21.85
CA PRO A 619 -7.77 12.58 -21.46
C PRO A 619 -6.76 11.46 -21.72
N ASP A 620 -5.86 11.61 -22.69
CA ASP A 620 -4.83 10.62 -23.05
C ASP A 620 -3.41 10.98 -22.59
N THR A 621 -3.27 12.01 -21.76
CA THR A 621 -1.97 12.49 -21.26
C THR A 621 -1.13 11.37 -20.64
N LYS A 622 0.18 11.46 -20.84
CA LYS A 622 1.17 10.56 -20.23
C LYS A 622 1.75 11.12 -18.93
N ILE A 623 1.37 12.33 -18.53
CA ILE A 623 1.97 13.01 -17.39
C ILE A 623 1.85 12.20 -16.09
N TRP A 624 0.74 11.48 -15.86
CA TRP A 624 0.57 10.64 -14.67
C TRP A 624 1.65 9.56 -14.52
N LYS A 625 2.00 8.91 -15.64
CA LYS A 625 3.02 7.85 -15.67
C LYS A 625 4.43 8.44 -15.60
N ILE A 626 4.68 9.52 -16.33
CA ILE A 626 5.97 10.22 -16.36
C ILE A 626 6.29 10.82 -14.99
N ALA A 627 5.33 11.53 -14.38
CA ALA A 627 5.47 12.13 -13.06
C ALA A 627 5.74 11.09 -11.98
N MET A 628 5.31 9.83 -12.16
CA MET A 628 5.62 8.77 -11.20
C MET A 628 7.11 8.43 -11.17
N TRP A 629 7.85 8.49 -12.29
CA TRP A 629 9.22 7.96 -12.37
C TRP A 629 10.30 8.96 -12.78
N GLY A 630 9.96 9.97 -13.57
CA GLY A 630 10.89 11.02 -14.04
C GLY A 630 10.70 12.35 -13.32
N SER A 631 10.96 13.45 -14.01
CA SER A 631 10.87 14.86 -13.63
C SER A 631 10.03 15.61 -14.68
N ILE A 632 9.93 16.94 -14.58
CA ILE A 632 9.32 17.75 -15.65
C ILE A 632 10.19 17.79 -16.91
N ALA A 633 11.51 17.68 -16.78
CA ALA A 633 12.43 17.60 -17.91
C ALA A 633 12.18 16.34 -18.75
N ASP A 634 11.91 15.21 -18.08
CA ASP A 634 11.53 13.96 -18.74
C ASP A 634 10.22 14.10 -19.52
N PHE A 635 9.25 14.83 -18.97
CA PHE A 635 7.98 15.12 -19.65
C PHE A 635 8.19 15.89 -20.94
N TYR A 636 8.95 16.99 -20.91
CA TYR A 636 9.23 17.78 -22.11
C TYR A 636 10.06 17.01 -23.14
N PHE A 637 11.03 16.22 -22.70
CA PHE A 637 11.80 15.36 -23.59
C PHE A 637 10.90 14.35 -24.31
N LEU A 638 10.06 13.61 -23.58
CA LEU A 638 9.13 12.64 -24.18
C LEU A 638 8.08 13.31 -25.08
N LYS A 639 7.62 14.52 -24.73
CA LYS A 639 6.73 15.33 -25.57
C LYS A 639 7.40 15.74 -26.87
N SER A 640 8.69 16.11 -26.85
CA SER A 640 9.44 16.40 -28.08
C SER A 640 9.58 15.17 -28.99
N LEU A 641 9.78 13.99 -28.42
CA LEU A 641 9.83 12.73 -29.19
C LEU A 641 8.47 12.39 -29.80
N SER A 642 7.38 12.74 -29.13
CA SER A 642 6.02 12.49 -29.61
C SER A 642 5.64 13.27 -30.87
N ASN A 643 6.42 14.30 -31.24
CA ASN A 643 6.26 15.03 -32.50
C ASN A 643 6.89 14.31 -33.71
N THR A 644 7.62 13.23 -33.48
CA THR A 644 8.20 12.40 -34.56
C THR A 644 7.19 11.38 -35.08
N PRO A 645 7.33 10.92 -36.35
CA PRO A 645 6.55 9.79 -36.85
C PRO A 645 6.68 8.59 -35.91
N VAL A 646 5.62 7.80 -35.78
CA VAL A 646 5.61 6.64 -34.88
C VAL A 646 5.86 5.34 -35.63
N LEU A 647 6.34 4.32 -34.93
CA LEU A 647 6.59 2.98 -35.49
C LEU A 647 5.38 2.45 -36.27
N LYS A 648 4.14 2.74 -35.82
CA LYS A 648 2.92 2.36 -36.56
C LYS A 648 2.94 2.82 -38.02
N GLN A 649 3.36 4.06 -38.27
CA GLN A 649 3.38 4.66 -39.61
C GLN A 649 4.47 4.00 -40.46
N PHE A 650 5.65 3.76 -39.90
CA PHE A 650 6.72 3.03 -40.58
C PHE A 650 6.30 1.62 -40.99
N LEU A 651 5.71 0.85 -40.07
CA LEU A 651 5.22 -0.50 -40.35
C LEU A 651 4.17 -0.50 -41.49
N GLN A 652 3.34 0.54 -41.56
CA GLN A 652 2.35 0.70 -42.64
C GLN A 652 3.00 1.06 -43.97
N GLN A 653 3.93 2.03 -43.98
CA GLN A 653 4.65 2.47 -45.17
C GLN A 653 5.49 1.34 -45.78
N LYS A 654 6.12 0.51 -44.96
CA LYS A 654 6.92 -0.64 -45.39
C LYS A 654 6.11 -1.92 -45.59
N HIS A 655 4.78 -1.86 -45.46
CA HIS A 655 3.89 -3.02 -45.59
C HIS A 655 4.29 -4.23 -44.70
N ILE A 656 4.89 -3.97 -43.53
CA ILE A 656 5.32 -5.00 -42.59
C ILE A 656 4.08 -5.69 -42.02
N LYS A 657 4.00 -7.01 -42.21
CA LYS A 657 2.89 -7.83 -41.70
C LYS A 657 3.03 -7.94 -40.20
N LYS A 658 1.95 -7.71 -39.46
CA LYS A 658 2.01 -7.69 -38.00
C LYS A 658 0.79 -8.30 -37.35
N GLY A 659 0.97 -8.87 -36.16
CA GLY A 659 -0.14 -9.19 -35.27
C GLY A 659 0.22 -10.15 -34.15
N LEU A 660 -0.76 -10.36 -33.28
CA LEU A 660 -0.65 -11.29 -32.16
C LEU A 660 -0.80 -12.74 -32.63
N GLY A 661 -0.21 -13.65 -31.85
CA GLY A 661 -0.29 -15.08 -32.09
C GLY A 661 -1.62 -15.74 -31.69
N LEU A 662 -1.61 -17.07 -31.69
CA LEU A 662 -2.80 -17.92 -31.51
C LEU A 662 -3.29 -18.01 -30.05
N GLN A 663 -4.53 -18.47 -29.89
CA GLN A 663 -5.11 -18.86 -28.62
C GLN A 663 -5.62 -20.29 -28.70
N PHE A 664 -5.12 -21.13 -27.79
CA PHE A 664 -5.58 -22.50 -27.60
C PHE A 664 -7.02 -22.55 -27.06
N LEU A 665 -7.62 -23.74 -27.07
CA LEU A 665 -8.94 -23.96 -26.47
C LEU A 665 -8.90 -23.71 -24.95
N ASP A 666 -9.94 -23.05 -24.44
CA ASP A 666 -10.20 -22.85 -23.03
C ASP A 666 -11.71 -22.97 -22.71
N ASN A 667 -12.08 -22.89 -21.43
CA ASN A 667 -13.49 -23.00 -21.00
C ASN A 667 -14.40 -21.89 -21.55
N SER A 668 -13.84 -20.80 -22.07
CA SER A 668 -14.58 -19.70 -22.70
C SER A 668 -14.66 -19.81 -24.22
N THR A 669 -14.08 -20.86 -24.81
CA THR A 669 -14.20 -21.12 -26.26
C THR A 669 -15.65 -21.44 -26.60
N ARG A 670 -16.27 -20.55 -27.40
CA ARG A 670 -17.63 -20.75 -27.95
C ARG A 670 -17.61 -21.35 -29.35
N LYS A 671 -16.58 -21.05 -30.13
CA LYS A 671 -16.40 -21.51 -31.53
C LYS A 671 -14.97 -21.97 -31.72
N ILE A 672 -14.82 -23.15 -32.32
CA ILE A 672 -13.53 -23.78 -32.62
C ILE A 672 -13.17 -23.48 -34.07
N ILE A 673 -11.90 -23.16 -34.32
CA ILE A 673 -11.34 -22.90 -35.65
C ILE A 673 -10.35 -24.02 -35.96
N LYS A 674 -10.65 -24.81 -37.00
CA LYS A 674 -9.77 -25.86 -37.52
C LYS A 674 -8.84 -25.29 -38.59
N ASN A 675 -7.53 -25.44 -38.42
CA ASN A 675 -6.56 -25.03 -39.43
C ASN A 675 -5.28 -25.88 -39.35
N LYS A 676 -5.08 -26.73 -40.36
CA LYS A 676 -3.91 -27.62 -40.48
C LYS A 676 -2.63 -26.92 -40.98
N ALA A 677 -2.76 -25.69 -41.48
CA ALA A 677 -1.65 -24.92 -42.04
C ALA A 677 -0.83 -24.17 -40.97
N ILE A 678 -1.25 -24.23 -39.70
CA ILE A 678 -0.51 -23.59 -38.61
C ILE A 678 0.82 -24.35 -38.37
N PRO A 679 1.97 -23.64 -38.33
CA PRO A 679 3.25 -24.27 -38.04
C PRO A 679 3.21 -25.00 -36.70
N GLN A 680 3.55 -26.29 -36.71
CA GLN A 680 3.65 -27.10 -35.48
C GLN A 680 4.94 -26.83 -34.70
N LYS A 681 5.93 -26.22 -35.37
CA LYS A 681 7.07 -25.57 -34.70
C LYS A 681 6.55 -24.34 -33.96
N TYR A 682 6.85 -24.24 -32.67
CA TYR A 682 6.27 -23.25 -31.78
C TYR A 682 7.34 -22.64 -30.88
N ILE A 683 7.22 -21.35 -30.61
CA ILE A 683 8.05 -20.69 -29.60
C ILE A 683 7.19 -20.35 -28.38
N LEU A 684 7.55 -20.96 -27.26
CA LEU A 684 7.05 -20.57 -25.95
C LEU A 684 7.55 -19.16 -25.61
N PRO A 685 6.69 -18.22 -25.16
CA PRO A 685 7.13 -16.86 -24.85
C PRO A 685 8.32 -16.81 -23.89
N LYS A 686 8.40 -17.74 -22.93
CA LYS A 686 9.53 -17.83 -21.98
C LYS A 686 10.89 -18.09 -22.66
N HIS A 687 10.91 -18.75 -23.82
CA HIS A 687 12.13 -19.09 -24.56
C HIS A 687 12.54 -18.02 -25.59
N ILE A 688 11.73 -16.97 -25.79
CA ILE A 688 12.16 -15.84 -26.61
C ILE A 688 13.28 -15.10 -25.86
N ASP A 689 14.44 -15.05 -26.52
CA ASP A 689 15.65 -14.36 -26.10
C ASP A 689 15.68 -12.93 -26.66
N ARG A 690 16.61 -12.10 -26.16
CA ARG A 690 16.80 -10.75 -26.72
C ARG A 690 17.68 -10.86 -27.96
N TYR A 691 17.37 -10.05 -28.97
CA TYR A 691 18.06 -9.93 -30.24
C TYR A 691 17.90 -11.13 -31.18
N TYR A 692 18.11 -12.36 -30.73
CA TYR A 692 18.03 -13.56 -31.58
C TYR A 692 17.53 -14.78 -30.80
N THR A 693 16.73 -15.63 -31.47
CA THR A 693 16.19 -16.87 -30.91
C THR A 693 16.23 -17.95 -31.98
N ASP A 694 16.89 -19.05 -31.69
CA ASP A 694 17.05 -20.25 -32.53
C ASP A 694 16.53 -21.53 -31.86
N TYR A 695 15.92 -21.40 -30.69
CA TYR A 695 15.34 -22.51 -29.95
C TYR A 695 13.82 -22.60 -30.11
N PHE A 696 13.35 -23.78 -30.53
CA PHE A 696 11.94 -24.04 -30.81
C PHE A 696 11.44 -25.28 -30.07
N SER A 697 10.17 -25.25 -29.66
CA SER A 697 9.44 -26.39 -29.11
C SER A 697 8.36 -26.87 -30.08
N GLU A 698 7.60 -27.88 -29.71
CA GLU A 698 6.40 -28.27 -30.45
C GLU A 698 5.18 -27.48 -29.98
N LEU A 699 4.18 -27.32 -30.85
CA LEU A 699 2.97 -26.54 -30.56
C LEU A 699 2.16 -27.12 -29.39
N LYS A 700 2.21 -28.45 -29.22
CA LYS A 700 1.58 -29.14 -28.08
C LYS A 700 2.18 -28.72 -26.73
N ASP A 701 3.44 -28.29 -26.71
CA ASP A 701 4.13 -27.82 -25.50
C ASP A 701 3.61 -26.45 -25.03
N GLY A 702 2.89 -25.73 -25.90
CA GLY A 702 2.18 -24.50 -25.55
C GLY A 702 0.91 -24.74 -24.72
N LEU A 703 0.41 -25.98 -24.62
CA LEU A 703 -0.80 -26.29 -23.88
C LEU A 703 -0.55 -26.34 -22.37
N SER A 704 -1.34 -25.55 -21.63
CA SER A 704 -1.45 -25.73 -20.17
C SER A 704 -2.09 -27.09 -19.85
N GLU A 705 -1.86 -27.63 -18.65
CA GLU A 705 -2.53 -28.87 -18.18
C GLU A 705 -4.06 -28.79 -18.28
N LYS A 706 -4.62 -27.62 -18.01
CA LYS A 706 -6.06 -27.38 -18.18
C LYS A 706 -6.47 -27.46 -19.65
N SER A 707 -5.69 -26.85 -20.55
CA SER A 707 -5.94 -26.92 -21.99
C SER A 707 -5.82 -28.35 -22.49
N LYS A 708 -4.79 -29.12 -22.12
CA LYS A 708 -4.64 -30.53 -22.49
C LYS A 708 -5.91 -31.35 -22.18
N LYS A 709 -6.48 -31.18 -20.99
CA LYS A 709 -7.76 -31.82 -20.61
C LYS A 709 -8.94 -31.41 -21.49
N ILE A 710 -9.01 -30.14 -21.89
CA ILE A 710 -10.06 -29.63 -22.79
C ILE A 710 -9.92 -30.25 -24.18
N TYR A 711 -8.70 -30.33 -24.73
CA TYR A 711 -8.45 -30.98 -26.02
C TYR A 711 -8.73 -32.49 -25.95
N ALA A 712 -8.23 -33.17 -24.93
CA ALA A 712 -8.47 -34.60 -24.69
C ALA A 712 -9.99 -34.91 -24.66
N LYS A 713 -10.76 -34.12 -23.89
CA LYS A 713 -12.22 -34.21 -23.85
C LYS A 713 -12.86 -33.95 -25.21
N TYR A 714 -12.40 -32.93 -25.93
CA TYR A 714 -12.94 -32.56 -27.25
C TYR A 714 -12.73 -33.67 -28.29
N HIS A 715 -11.56 -34.31 -28.29
CA HIS A 715 -11.22 -35.38 -29.22
C HIS A 715 -11.63 -36.79 -28.74
N GLY A 716 -12.08 -36.95 -27.49
CA GLY A 716 -12.40 -38.26 -26.92
C GLY A 716 -11.18 -39.16 -26.71
N ILE A 717 -10.02 -38.57 -26.41
CA ILE A 717 -8.73 -39.26 -26.28
C ILE A 717 -8.08 -38.98 -24.91
N ASN A 718 -7.06 -39.74 -24.58
CA ASN A 718 -6.21 -39.43 -23.42
C ASN A 718 -5.25 -38.28 -23.71
N THR A 719 -4.82 -37.55 -22.68
CA THR A 719 -3.91 -36.40 -22.85
C THR A 719 -2.56 -36.76 -23.48
N GLU A 720 -2.08 -37.98 -23.26
CA GLU A 720 -0.83 -38.51 -23.84
C GLU A 720 -0.92 -38.78 -25.35
N GLN A 721 -2.15 -38.88 -25.89
CA GLN A 721 -2.39 -39.14 -27.31
C GLN A 721 -2.47 -37.83 -28.14
N LEU A 722 -2.30 -36.66 -27.52
CA LEU A 722 -2.31 -35.36 -28.18
C LEU A 722 -0.96 -35.08 -28.87
N ASN A 723 -0.84 -35.54 -30.11
CA ASN A 723 0.40 -35.40 -30.89
C ASN A 723 0.46 -34.14 -31.76
N ARG A 724 -0.70 -33.62 -32.18
CA ARG A 724 -0.80 -32.50 -33.13
C ARG A 724 -1.96 -31.58 -32.77
N ILE A 725 -1.76 -30.27 -32.93
CA ILE A 725 -2.76 -29.26 -32.59
C ILE A 725 -3.21 -28.53 -33.85
N ASP A 726 -4.45 -28.76 -34.28
CA ASP A 726 -5.07 -28.09 -35.44
C ASP A 726 -6.36 -27.32 -35.06
N ASP A 727 -6.80 -27.40 -33.81
CA ASP A 727 -8.02 -26.76 -33.29
C ASP A 727 -7.67 -25.57 -32.39
N PHE A 728 -8.26 -24.41 -32.64
CA PHE A 728 -7.92 -23.18 -31.93
C PHE A 728 -9.15 -22.37 -31.55
N ARG A 729 -9.01 -21.54 -30.51
CA ARG A 729 -9.98 -20.50 -30.18
C ARG A 729 -9.83 -19.30 -31.12
N ARG A 730 -8.58 -18.90 -31.39
CA ARG A 730 -8.21 -17.82 -32.33
C ARG A 730 -6.87 -18.15 -32.99
N LEU A 731 -6.74 -17.84 -34.28
CA LEU A 731 -5.51 -18.08 -35.03
C LEU A 731 -4.50 -16.92 -34.96
N GLY A 732 -4.94 -15.71 -34.61
CA GLY A 732 -4.08 -14.53 -34.67
C GLY A 732 -3.75 -14.11 -36.12
N ALA A 733 -2.64 -13.41 -36.32
CA ALA A 733 -2.17 -12.98 -37.64
C ALA A 733 -1.23 -14.04 -38.24
N ILE A 734 -1.78 -14.94 -39.06
CA ILE A 734 -1.05 -16.08 -39.65
C ILE A 734 0.16 -15.63 -40.49
N GLU A 735 0.06 -14.49 -41.19
CA GLU A 735 1.18 -13.95 -41.97
C GLU A 735 2.41 -13.62 -41.11
N ALA A 736 2.22 -13.30 -39.82
CA ALA A 736 3.30 -12.99 -38.90
C ALA A 736 4.06 -14.23 -38.40
N TYR A 737 3.62 -15.45 -38.74
CA TYR A 737 4.33 -16.70 -38.44
C TYR A 737 5.44 -17.02 -39.44
N LYS A 738 5.41 -16.41 -40.62
CA LYS A 738 6.38 -16.65 -41.69
C LYS A 738 7.72 -16.03 -41.35
N ALA A 739 8.81 -16.75 -41.61
CA ALA A 739 10.15 -16.18 -41.53
C ALA A 739 10.54 -15.42 -42.82
N PRO A 740 11.50 -14.49 -42.73
CA PRO A 740 12.07 -13.97 -41.49
C PRO A 740 11.06 -13.09 -40.75
N HIS A 741 11.13 -13.07 -39.41
CA HIS A 741 10.26 -12.22 -38.59
C HIS A 741 10.92 -11.79 -37.27
N ILE A 742 10.30 -10.82 -36.62
CA ILE A 742 10.60 -10.39 -35.25
C ILE A 742 9.50 -10.89 -34.34
N LEU A 743 9.88 -11.44 -33.19
CA LEU A 743 8.97 -11.75 -32.09
C LEU A 743 9.21 -10.80 -30.93
N ILE A 744 8.15 -10.10 -30.51
CA ILE A 744 8.18 -9.15 -29.40
C ILE A 744 7.30 -9.71 -28.28
N LYS A 745 7.88 -9.93 -27.10
CA LYS A 745 7.15 -10.41 -25.93
C LYS A 745 6.28 -9.30 -25.34
N GLU A 746 5.06 -9.64 -24.92
CA GLU A 746 4.32 -8.75 -24.02
C GLU A 746 5.05 -8.64 -22.67
N GLY A 747 5.55 -9.75 -22.11
CA GLY A 747 6.29 -9.75 -20.84
C GLY A 747 7.76 -9.37 -21.00
N LEU A 748 8.34 -8.77 -19.95
CA LEU A 748 9.77 -8.44 -19.91
C LEU A 748 10.65 -9.68 -19.68
N LYS A 749 11.91 -9.62 -20.12
CA LYS A 749 12.97 -10.60 -19.79
C LYS A 749 14.02 -9.89 -18.93
N ASP A 750 14.17 -10.31 -17.67
CA ASP A 750 15.07 -9.66 -16.70
C ASP A 750 14.87 -8.13 -16.63
N TRP A 751 13.59 -7.71 -16.57
CA TRP A 751 13.16 -6.30 -16.60
C TRP A 751 13.53 -5.50 -17.87
N LYS A 752 13.98 -6.17 -18.92
CA LYS A 752 14.30 -5.57 -20.22
C LYS A 752 13.22 -5.90 -21.26
N VAL A 753 12.97 -4.95 -22.16
CA VAL A 753 12.17 -5.18 -23.37
C VAL A 753 12.83 -6.29 -24.17
N CYS A 754 12.04 -7.17 -24.78
CA CYS A 754 12.54 -8.36 -25.44
C CYS A 754 11.87 -8.53 -26.80
N ALA A 755 12.62 -8.11 -27.82
CA ALA A 755 12.37 -8.40 -29.22
C ALA A 755 13.47 -9.33 -29.74
N SER A 756 13.11 -10.25 -30.63
CA SER A 756 14.03 -11.23 -31.20
C SER A 756 13.82 -11.35 -32.69
N PHE A 757 14.90 -11.32 -33.46
CA PHE A 757 14.91 -11.79 -34.83
C PHE A 757 14.86 -13.33 -34.83
N VAL A 758 14.11 -13.90 -35.79
CA VAL A 758 13.91 -15.34 -35.95
C VAL A 758 13.89 -15.67 -37.45
N GLN A 759 14.72 -16.63 -37.86
CA GLN A 759 14.89 -17.05 -39.25
C GLN A 759 14.03 -18.25 -39.65
N GLU A 760 13.33 -18.88 -38.71
CA GLU A 760 12.48 -20.03 -38.99
C GLU A 760 10.99 -19.72 -38.85
N THR A 761 10.17 -20.30 -39.73
CA THR A 761 8.71 -20.17 -39.66
C THR A 761 8.20 -20.94 -38.44
N CYS A 762 7.57 -20.24 -37.51
CA CYS A 762 7.05 -20.82 -36.28
C CYS A 762 5.77 -20.11 -35.82
N SER A 763 4.94 -20.83 -35.07
CA SER A 763 3.79 -20.25 -34.38
C SER A 763 4.15 -19.78 -32.97
N PHE A 764 3.36 -18.86 -32.43
CA PHE A 764 3.50 -18.32 -31.09
C PHE A 764 2.11 -17.93 -30.56
N ASN A 765 1.96 -17.76 -29.25
CA ASN A 765 0.65 -17.44 -28.67
C ASN A 765 0.35 -15.93 -28.67
N SER A 766 -0.87 -15.58 -28.25
CA SER A 766 -1.34 -14.18 -28.17
C SER A 766 -0.59 -13.27 -27.20
N LYS A 767 0.46 -13.75 -26.51
CA LYS A 767 1.37 -12.94 -25.68
C LYS A 767 2.64 -12.50 -26.41
N VAL A 768 2.69 -12.74 -27.72
CA VAL A 768 3.80 -12.37 -28.60
C VAL A 768 3.22 -11.63 -29.79
N LEU A 769 3.81 -10.49 -30.11
CA LEU A 769 3.59 -9.73 -31.33
C LEU A 769 4.63 -10.15 -32.36
N GLY A 770 4.18 -10.67 -33.50
CA GLY A 770 5.06 -10.97 -34.63
C GLY A 770 5.06 -9.85 -35.66
N LEU A 771 6.23 -9.56 -36.24
CA LEU A 771 6.43 -8.64 -37.37
C LEU A 771 7.19 -9.36 -38.50
N HIS A 772 6.58 -9.52 -39.67
CA HIS A 772 7.16 -10.22 -40.82
C HIS A 772 7.37 -9.29 -42.02
N HIS A 773 8.53 -9.42 -42.65
CA HIS A 773 8.91 -8.76 -43.89
C HIS A 773 10.04 -9.58 -44.58
N ASN A 774 10.22 -9.45 -45.90
CA ASN A 774 11.26 -10.20 -46.62
C ASN A 774 12.67 -9.62 -46.48
N ASP A 775 12.77 -8.34 -46.12
CA ASP A 775 14.05 -7.65 -45.87
C ASP A 775 14.56 -7.98 -44.46
N GLU A 776 15.51 -8.91 -44.40
CA GLU A 776 16.14 -9.37 -43.17
C GLU A 776 16.94 -8.26 -42.47
N LYS A 777 17.68 -7.43 -43.21
CA LYS A 777 18.49 -6.36 -42.61
C LYS A 777 17.59 -5.33 -41.92
N MET A 778 16.47 -4.97 -42.56
CA MET A 778 15.49 -4.08 -41.93
C MET A 778 14.93 -4.69 -40.63
N LEU A 779 14.60 -5.99 -40.61
CA LEU A 779 14.08 -6.64 -39.41
C LEU A 779 15.12 -6.76 -38.29
N LYS A 780 16.39 -7.01 -38.62
CA LYS A 780 17.51 -7.00 -37.67
C LYS A 780 17.73 -5.62 -37.07
N GLY A 781 17.79 -4.58 -37.91
CA GLY A 781 17.89 -3.18 -37.45
C GLY A 781 16.72 -2.79 -36.53
N LEU A 782 15.49 -3.16 -36.90
CA LEU A 782 14.31 -2.92 -36.07
C LEU A 782 14.38 -3.68 -34.73
N THR A 783 14.95 -4.89 -34.73
CA THR A 783 15.19 -5.67 -33.50
C THR A 783 16.17 -4.96 -32.57
N CYS A 784 17.24 -4.35 -33.09
CA CYS A 784 18.17 -3.52 -32.32
C CYS A 784 17.44 -2.33 -31.69
N TYR A 785 16.65 -1.59 -32.49
CA TYR A 785 15.91 -0.43 -31.99
C TYR A 785 14.92 -0.79 -30.88
N LEU A 786 14.13 -1.84 -31.07
CA LEU A 786 13.13 -2.29 -30.09
C LEU A 786 13.75 -2.72 -28.73
N ASN A 787 15.00 -3.18 -28.73
CA ASN A 787 15.72 -3.55 -27.53
C ASN A 787 16.59 -2.43 -26.93
N SER A 788 16.68 -1.27 -27.58
CA SER A 788 17.52 -0.14 -27.17
C SER A 788 17.07 0.51 -25.85
N LYS A 789 17.97 1.24 -25.19
CA LYS A 789 17.64 2.04 -24.00
C LYS A 789 16.63 3.13 -24.30
N LEU A 790 16.68 3.76 -25.48
CA LEU A 790 15.72 4.81 -25.86
C LEU A 790 14.30 4.25 -25.92
N ALA A 791 14.12 3.12 -26.62
CA ALA A 791 12.81 2.48 -26.74
C ALA A 791 12.31 1.97 -25.37
N ALA A 792 13.19 1.34 -24.58
CA ALA A 792 12.85 0.86 -23.25
C ALA A 792 12.48 1.99 -22.29
N TYR A 793 13.22 3.10 -22.30
CA TYR A 793 12.94 4.30 -21.52
C TYR A 793 11.57 4.90 -21.89
N PHE A 794 11.33 5.11 -23.20
CA PHE A 794 10.06 5.64 -23.69
C PHE A 794 8.88 4.76 -23.25
N LEU A 795 8.94 3.45 -23.51
CA LEU A 795 7.89 2.49 -23.16
C LEU A 795 7.64 2.41 -21.66
N PHE A 796 8.69 2.44 -20.84
CA PHE A 796 8.55 2.43 -19.39
C PHE A 796 7.81 3.69 -18.90
N MET A 797 8.09 4.85 -19.51
CA MET A 797 7.54 6.14 -19.11
C MET A 797 6.11 6.42 -19.62
N ILE A 798 5.61 5.68 -20.62
CA ILE A 798 4.27 5.92 -21.19
C ILE A 798 3.29 4.76 -21.06
N SER A 799 3.78 3.56 -20.74
CA SER A 799 2.94 2.36 -20.69
C SER A 799 1.95 2.36 -19.53
N ALA A 800 0.83 1.67 -19.74
CA ALA A 800 -0.27 1.62 -18.78
C ALA A 800 0.01 0.65 -17.61
N SER A 801 0.82 -0.38 -17.83
CA SER A 801 0.94 -1.51 -16.91
C SER A 801 2.28 -1.61 -16.18
N ILE A 802 3.42 -1.38 -16.85
CA ILE A 802 4.74 -1.51 -16.22
C ILE A 802 4.84 -0.56 -15.04
N GLY A 803 5.41 -1.02 -13.92
CA GLY A 803 5.54 -0.21 -12.71
C GLY A 803 4.22 0.23 -12.08
N ILE A 804 3.08 -0.29 -12.55
CA ILE A 804 1.74 -0.01 -12.02
C ILE A 804 1.02 -1.30 -11.69
N GLU A 805 0.66 -2.15 -12.66
CA GLU A 805 -0.12 -3.38 -12.39
C GLU A 805 0.64 -4.65 -12.74
N ARG A 806 1.27 -4.69 -13.93
CA ARG A 806 1.95 -5.87 -14.47
C ARG A 806 3.15 -5.48 -15.31
N GLU A 807 4.13 -6.36 -15.34
CA GLU A 807 5.39 -6.22 -16.06
C GLU A 807 5.20 -6.63 -17.53
N GLU A 808 4.22 -6.00 -18.18
CA GLU A 808 3.84 -6.27 -19.56
C GLU A 808 3.65 -4.99 -20.38
N LEU A 809 4.00 -5.06 -21.66
CA LEU A 809 3.79 -4.06 -22.69
C LEU A 809 2.82 -4.59 -23.73
N LYS A 810 1.87 -3.75 -24.14
CA LYS A 810 0.86 -4.08 -25.13
C LYS A 810 1.28 -3.65 -26.53
N PRO A 811 0.86 -4.36 -27.58
CA PRO A 811 1.19 -4.01 -28.97
C PRO A 811 0.91 -2.56 -29.35
N ASN A 812 -0.20 -1.99 -28.85
CA ASN A 812 -0.56 -0.60 -29.12
C ASN A 812 0.42 0.41 -28.51
N GLU A 813 1.18 0.04 -27.48
CA GLU A 813 2.22 0.87 -26.86
C GLU A 813 3.49 0.84 -27.72
N TYR A 814 3.92 -0.34 -28.21
CA TYR A 814 5.04 -0.44 -29.16
C TYR A 814 4.79 0.37 -30.44
N TYR A 815 3.55 0.41 -30.92
CA TYR A 815 3.18 1.20 -32.10
C TYR A 815 3.33 2.71 -31.90
N GLN A 816 3.44 3.20 -30.66
CA GLN A 816 3.64 4.61 -30.33
C GLN A 816 5.12 5.00 -30.20
N LEU A 817 6.05 4.04 -30.32
CA LEU A 817 7.48 4.35 -30.29
C LEU A 817 7.82 5.41 -31.35
N PRO A 818 8.60 6.46 -31.01
CA PRO A 818 9.10 7.42 -31.98
C PRO A 818 9.98 6.68 -33.00
N PHE A 819 9.85 6.99 -34.29
CA PHE A 819 10.56 6.29 -35.35
C PHE A 819 10.84 7.22 -36.53
N SER A 820 12.11 7.59 -36.71
CA SER A 820 12.55 8.48 -37.79
C SER A 820 13.70 7.91 -38.62
N PHE A 821 13.96 6.60 -38.51
CA PHE A 821 15.08 5.94 -39.17
C PHE A 821 14.81 5.68 -40.65
N LYS A 822 15.86 5.83 -41.45
CA LYS A 822 15.91 5.41 -42.86
C LYS A 822 16.32 3.95 -42.97
N ASP A 823 16.23 3.40 -44.18
CA ASP A 823 16.62 2.01 -44.45
C ASP A 823 18.12 1.79 -44.18
N ASP A 824 18.98 2.72 -44.62
CA ASP A 824 20.42 2.66 -44.37
C ASP A 824 20.76 2.65 -42.86
N ASP A 825 20.01 3.41 -42.05
CA ASP A 825 20.17 3.42 -40.59
C ASP A 825 19.85 2.04 -39.99
N MET A 826 18.79 1.39 -40.47
CA MET A 826 18.42 0.04 -40.08
C MET A 826 19.47 -0.99 -40.53
N TYR A 827 20.06 -0.79 -41.71
CA TYR A 827 21.10 -1.68 -42.23
C TYR A 827 22.40 -1.56 -41.43
N CYS A 828 22.81 -0.35 -41.02
CA CYS A 828 23.95 -0.19 -40.11
C CYS A 828 23.72 -0.90 -38.76
N LEU A 829 22.51 -0.79 -38.20
CA LEU A 829 22.15 -1.52 -36.97
C LEU A 829 22.12 -3.04 -37.18
N SER A 830 21.74 -3.50 -38.37
CA SER A 830 21.81 -4.92 -38.74
C SER A 830 23.25 -5.42 -38.77
N ASP A 831 24.16 -4.67 -39.36
CA ASP A 831 25.56 -5.07 -39.49
C ASP A 831 26.24 -5.21 -38.11
N ILE A 832 25.89 -4.35 -37.13
CA ILE A 832 26.33 -4.47 -35.74
C ILE A 832 25.76 -5.76 -35.09
N LEU A 833 24.48 -6.08 -35.35
CA LEU A 833 23.87 -7.31 -34.85
C LEU A 833 24.53 -8.55 -35.45
N ASP A 834 24.77 -8.58 -36.76
CA ASP A 834 25.39 -9.72 -37.44
C ASP A 834 26.78 -9.99 -36.87
N LYS A 835 27.60 -8.96 -36.67
CA LYS A 835 28.90 -9.07 -36.00
C LYS A 835 28.79 -9.64 -34.58
N TYR A 836 27.74 -9.28 -33.84
CA TYR A 836 27.52 -9.85 -32.50
C TYR A 836 27.07 -11.31 -32.54
N LEU A 837 26.25 -11.69 -33.53
CA LEU A 837 25.77 -13.05 -33.70
C LEU A 837 26.86 -14.01 -34.19
N ASP A 838 27.93 -13.50 -34.82
CA ASP A 838 29.12 -14.30 -35.20
C ASP A 838 29.92 -14.81 -33.99
N PHE A 839 29.77 -14.21 -32.81
CA PHE A 839 30.42 -14.68 -31.58
C PHE A 839 29.83 -16.01 -31.09
N SER A 840 30.66 -16.84 -30.44
CA SER A 840 30.16 -18.03 -29.73
C SER A 840 29.24 -17.64 -28.56
N PHE A 841 28.40 -18.57 -28.09
CA PHE A 841 27.45 -18.29 -27.00
C PHE A 841 28.09 -17.71 -25.72
N PHE A 842 29.29 -18.17 -25.34
CA PHE A 842 30.01 -17.65 -24.18
C PHE A 842 30.57 -16.24 -24.42
N GLU A 843 31.05 -15.96 -25.64
CA GLU A 843 31.51 -14.64 -26.04
C GLU A 843 30.36 -13.65 -26.16
N GLN A 844 29.22 -14.05 -26.70
CA GLN A 844 28.01 -13.25 -26.73
C GLN A 844 27.63 -12.79 -25.31
N LYS A 845 27.64 -13.69 -24.33
CA LYS A 845 27.37 -13.34 -22.92
C LYS A 845 28.36 -12.33 -22.32
N SER A 846 29.64 -12.39 -22.69
CA SER A 846 30.65 -11.45 -22.19
C SER A 846 30.62 -10.10 -22.92
N GLN A 847 30.28 -10.11 -24.22
CA GLN A 847 30.26 -8.94 -25.09
C GLN A 847 28.92 -8.18 -25.12
N ILE A 848 27.83 -8.78 -24.60
CA ILE A 848 26.48 -8.18 -24.67
C ILE A 848 26.46 -6.71 -24.22
N LYS A 849 27.18 -6.34 -23.15
CA LYS A 849 27.21 -4.95 -22.65
C LYS A 849 27.89 -3.98 -23.61
N ILE A 850 28.90 -4.44 -24.35
CA ILE A 850 29.64 -3.64 -25.34
C ILE A 850 28.76 -3.47 -26.57
N PHE A 851 28.17 -4.56 -27.06
CA PHE A 851 27.21 -4.57 -28.15
C PHE A 851 26.01 -3.64 -27.89
N GLU A 852 25.39 -3.72 -26.70
CA GLU A 852 24.26 -2.85 -26.33
C GLU A 852 24.67 -1.37 -26.32
N ARG A 853 25.90 -1.07 -25.88
CA ARG A 853 26.42 0.31 -25.88
C ARG A 853 26.61 0.83 -27.30
N GLU A 854 27.18 0.02 -28.20
CA GLU A 854 27.39 0.38 -29.60
C GLU A 854 26.07 0.71 -30.31
N ILE A 855 25.04 -0.12 -30.11
CA ILE A 855 23.68 0.15 -30.63
C ILE A 855 23.08 1.42 -30.01
N ASP A 856 23.14 1.57 -28.69
CA ASP A 856 22.55 2.73 -28.00
C ASP A 856 23.21 4.05 -28.47
N ASP A 857 24.54 4.07 -28.62
CA ASP A 857 25.28 5.26 -29.05
C ASP A 857 24.93 5.65 -30.49
N LEU A 858 24.82 4.67 -31.40
CA LEU A 858 24.35 4.90 -32.77
C LEU A 858 22.91 5.43 -32.78
N ILE A 859 22.00 4.79 -32.04
CA ILE A 859 20.59 5.23 -31.96
C ILE A 859 20.47 6.65 -31.39
N PHE A 860 21.22 6.98 -30.34
CA PHE A 860 21.20 8.34 -29.79
C PHE A 860 21.74 9.37 -30.77
N SER A 861 22.72 9.01 -31.60
CA SER A 861 23.21 9.87 -32.68
C SER A 861 22.13 10.10 -33.75
N LEU A 862 21.53 9.02 -34.25
CA LEU A 862 20.51 9.03 -35.30
C LEU A 862 19.23 9.77 -34.89
N CYS A 863 18.84 9.67 -33.62
CA CYS A 863 17.69 10.39 -33.06
C CYS A 863 18.04 11.79 -32.53
N HIS A 864 19.28 12.26 -32.72
CA HIS A 864 19.76 13.56 -32.23
C HIS A 864 19.50 13.79 -30.73
N ILE A 865 19.68 12.74 -29.91
CA ILE A 865 19.49 12.83 -28.46
C ILE A 865 20.66 13.57 -27.84
N SER A 866 20.37 14.76 -27.29
CA SER A 866 21.34 15.61 -26.60
C SER A 866 21.96 14.90 -25.39
N GLU A 867 23.17 15.32 -25.01
CA GLU A 867 23.88 14.75 -23.86
C GLU A 867 23.04 14.82 -22.57
N LYS A 868 22.36 15.96 -22.34
CA LYS A 868 21.40 16.15 -21.26
C LYS A 868 20.33 15.06 -21.22
N ASN A 869 19.70 14.77 -22.36
CA ASN A 869 18.65 13.76 -22.45
C ASN A 869 19.21 12.34 -22.30
N ARG A 870 20.46 12.09 -22.72
CA ARG A 870 21.14 10.81 -22.45
C ARG A 870 21.32 10.60 -20.94
N PHE A 871 21.63 11.64 -20.17
CA PHE A 871 21.71 11.55 -18.70
C PHE A 871 20.37 11.26 -18.04
N LEU A 872 19.27 11.86 -18.53
CA LEU A 872 17.92 11.52 -18.08
C LEU A 872 17.64 10.02 -18.26
N ILE A 873 17.93 9.48 -19.45
CA ILE A 873 17.76 8.06 -19.76
C ILE A 873 18.65 7.20 -18.85
N SER A 874 19.94 7.51 -18.71
CA SER A 874 20.86 6.71 -17.90
C SER A 874 20.47 6.71 -16.42
N ASP A 875 20.20 7.90 -15.87
CA ASP A 875 19.88 8.05 -14.44
C ASP A 875 18.52 7.42 -14.12
N ALA A 876 17.57 7.40 -15.08
CA ALA A 876 16.31 6.69 -14.93
C ALA A 876 16.52 5.18 -14.71
N PHE A 877 17.33 4.50 -15.51
CA PHE A 877 17.61 3.07 -15.30
C PHE A 877 18.43 2.81 -14.04
N GLU A 878 19.41 3.66 -13.80
CA GLU A 878 20.37 3.48 -12.72
C GLU A 878 19.77 3.73 -11.33
N TYR A 879 18.90 4.73 -11.19
CA TYR A 879 18.40 5.18 -9.90
C TYR A 879 16.87 5.10 -9.79
N SER A 880 16.11 5.60 -10.77
CA SER A 880 14.64 5.64 -10.66
C SER A 880 13.99 4.26 -10.80
N PHE A 881 14.25 3.56 -11.90
CA PHE A 881 13.67 2.26 -12.21
C PHE A 881 14.30 1.16 -11.35
N SER A 882 15.56 1.30 -10.94
CA SER A 882 16.22 0.34 -10.05
C SER A 882 15.52 0.26 -8.69
N MET A 883 14.91 1.34 -8.18
CA MET A 883 14.07 1.27 -6.97
C MET A 883 12.90 0.30 -7.12
N LEU A 884 12.30 0.19 -8.31
CA LEU A 884 11.24 -0.78 -8.59
C LEU A 884 11.79 -2.21 -8.75
N ILE A 885 12.92 -2.33 -9.45
CA ILE A 885 13.49 -3.62 -9.87
C ILE A 885 14.20 -4.33 -8.70
N GLU A 886 14.99 -3.58 -7.94
CA GLU A 886 15.87 -4.06 -6.87
C GLU A 886 15.29 -3.81 -5.47
N GLY A 887 14.21 -3.02 -5.36
CA GLY A 887 13.58 -2.67 -4.08
C GLY A 887 14.57 -1.96 -3.15
N GLY A 888 14.55 -2.32 -1.86
CA GLY A 888 15.47 -1.77 -0.86
C GLY A 888 16.97 -2.02 -1.11
N LYS A 889 17.33 -2.86 -2.09
CA LYS A 889 18.73 -3.10 -2.51
C LYS A 889 19.22 -2.12 -3.57
N SER A 890 18.36 -1.25 -4.08
CA SER A 890 18.71 -0.29 -5.12
C SER A 890 19.85 0.63 -4.67
N LYS A 891 20.81 0.85 -5.57
CA LYS A 891 21.89 1.84 -5.39
C LYS A 891 21.39 3.26 -5.15
N ALA A 892 20.14 3.56 -5.49
CA ALA A 892 19.48 4.84 -5.23
C ALA A 892 19.47 5.21 -3.74
N PHE A 893 19.37 4.21 -2.85
CA PHE A 893 19.34 4.39 -1.40
C PHE A 893 20.72 4.40 -0.76
N HIS A 894 21.78 4.09 -1.52
CA HIS A 894 23.15 4.15 -1.03
C HIS A 894 23.59 5.59 -0.84
N ARG A 895 24.54 5.81 0.07
CA ARG A 895 25.14 7.13 0.29
C ARG A 895 25.86 7.66 -0.95
N THR A 896 25.89 8.99 -1.09
CA THR A 896 26.71 9.63 -2.13
C THR A 896 28.20 9.46 -1.86
N GLN A 897 28.99 9.39 -2.93
CA GLN A 897 30.43 9.49 -2.94
C GLN A 897 30.85 10.83 -3.57
N SER A 898 32.14 11.18 -3.46
CA SER A 898 32.71 12.40 -4.06
C SER A 898 32.40 12.53 -5.55
N ASP A 899 32.51 11.43 -6.31
CA ASP A 899 32.23 11.43 -7.76
C ASP A 899 30.75 11.72 -8.09
N ASP A 900 29.82 11.25 -7.25
CA ASP A 900 28.39 11.52 -7.43
C ASP A 900 28.11 13.02 -7.24
N ASN A 901 28.67 13.61 -6.18
CA ASN A 901 28.53 15.04 -5.88
C ASN A 901 29.18 15.91 -6.97
N MET A 902 30.34 15.50 -7.48
CA MET A 902 31.02 16.21 -8.57
C MET A 902 30.19 16.17 -9.87
N ALA A 903 29.63 15.02 -10.23
CA ALA A 903 28.77 14.89 -11.41
C ALA A 903 27.50 15.75 -11.28
N TYR A 904 26.87 15.74 -10.10
CA TYR A 904 25.73 16.61 -9.77
C TYR A 904 26.09 18.10 -9.92
N ALA A 905 27.17 18.55 -9.27
CA ALA A 905 27.58 19.94 -9.28
C ALA A 905 27.94 20.44 -10.68
N LYS A 906 28.62 19.63 -11.50
CA LYS A 906 28.92 19.99 -12.89
C LYS A 906 27.65 20.23 -13.70
N MET A 907 26.66 19.34 -13.57
CA MET A 907 25.39 19.48 -14.28
C MET A 907 24.60 20.71 -13.79
N LEU A 908 24.53 20.93 -12.47
CA LEU A 908 23.85 22.08 -11.88
C LEU A 908 24.48 23.40 -12.34
N SER A 909 25.82 23.47 -12.31
CA SER A 909 26.58 24.65 -12.78
C SER A 909 26.30 24.93 -14.26
N LEU A 910 26.35 23.89 -15.10
CA LEU A 910 26.10 24.02 -16.53
C LEU A 910 24.69 24.57 -16.82
N GLU A 911 23.66 23.99 -16.23
CA GLU A 911 22.27 24.41 -16.47
C GLU A 911 22.01 25.84 -16.02
N LEU A 912 22.51 26.22 -14.83
CA LEU A 912 22.34 27.57 -14.30
C LEU A 912 23.14 28.61 -15.08
N ASN A 913 24.41 28.34 -15.43
CA ASN A 913 25.22 29.28 -16.19
C ASN A 913 24.76 29.41 -17.66
N ASN A 914 24.17 28.37 -18.24
CA ASN A 914 23.51 28.46 -19.55
C ASN A 914 22.32 29.42 -19.50
N PHE A 915 21.51 29.36 -18.44
CA PHE A 915 20.40 30.31 -18.25
C PHE A 915 20.90 31.77 -18.11
N TYR A 916 22.01 31.98 -17.40
CA TYR A 916 22.63 33.32 -17.23
C TYR A 916 23.61 33.71 -18.34
N SER A 917 23.67 32.97 -19.45
CA SER A 917 24.68 33.16 -20.51
C SER A 917 24.70 34.56 -21.11
N GLU A 918 23.55 35.24 -21.18
CA GLU A 918 23.39 36.61 -21.70
C GLU A 918 23.60 37.70 -20.63
N THR A 919 23.96 37.34 -19.40
CA THR A 919 24.17 38.29 -18.29
C THR A 919 25.61 38.26 -17.78
N ASN A 920 26.00 39.30 -17.03
CA ASN A 920 27.29 39.34 -16.33
C ASN A 920 27.34 38.46 -15.07
N HIS A 921 26.22 37.83 -14.69
CA HIS A 921 26.16 36.97 -13.51
C HIS A 921 26.61 35.55 -13.86
N LYS A 922 27.38 34.95 -12.94
CA LYS A 922 27.89 33.58 -12.98
C LYS A 922 27.63 32.91 -11.64
N ILE A 923 27.34 31.62 -11.69
CA ILE A 923 27.09 30.80 -10.52
C ILE A 923 28.23 29.79 -10.37
N ASN A 924 28.97 29.91 -9.27
CA ASN A 924 30.01 28.97 -8.88
C ASN A 924 29.48 27.99 -7.84
N ILE A 925 29.98 26.76 -7.84
CA ILE A 925 29.51 25.72 -6.94
C ILE A 925 30.65 25.22 -6.05
N THR A 926 30.38 25.08 -4.76
CA THR A 926 31.25 24.44 -3.77
C THR A 926 30.58 23.18 -3.23
N ILE A 927 31.29 22.06 -3.28
CA ILE A 927 30.88 20.79 -2.67
C ILE A 927 31.49 20.68 -1.29
N TYR A 928 30.71 20.26 -0.29
CA TYR A 928 31.24 19.90 1.02
C TYR A 928 31.34 18.39 1.15
N ASP A 929 32.55 17.87 1.35
CA ASP A 929 32.80 16.44 1.56
C ASP A 929 32.35 16.03 2.96
N VAL A 930 31.14 15.48 3.04
CA VAL A 930 30.49 15.09 4.28
C VAL A 930 31.01 13.74 4.79
N GLN A 931 31.15 13.64 6.11
CA GLN A 931 31.63 12.41 6.76
C GLN A 931 30.72 11.21 6.47
N ARG A 932 31.29 10.00 6.52
CA ARG A 932 30.60 8.73 6.20
C ARG A 932 29.28 8.48 6.95
N HIS A 933 29.09 9.11 8.10
CA HIS A 933 27.92 8.95 8.97
C HIS A 933 26.99 10.17 8.99
N ALA A 934 27.18 11.14 8.10
CA ALA A 934 26.32 12.32 8.01
C ALA A 934 24.99 11.97 7.33
N PRO A 935 23.83 12.28 7.94
CA PRO A 935 22.51 11.98 7.37
C PRO A 935 22.16 12.88 6.18
N LEU A 936 22.72 14.09 6.14
CA LEU A 936 22.52 15.09 5.10
C LEU A 936 23.85 15.37 4.37
N ASN A 937 23.72 15.85 3.13
CA ASN A 937 24.81 16.29 2.26
C ASN A 937 24.55 17.75 1.81
N LEU A 938 25.59 18.47 1.43
CA LEU A 938 25.56 19.92 1.21
C LEU A 938 26.32 20.33 -0.07
N VAL A 939 25.65 21.13 -0.91
CA VAL A 939 26.25 21.86 -2.03
C VAL A 939 25.88 23.34 -1.90
N VAL A 940 26.84 24.24 -2.13
CA VAL A 940 26.64 25.68 -2.02
C VAL A 940 26.81 26.33 -3.39
N LEU A 941 25.83 27.13 -3.79
CA LEU A 941 25.88 27.98 -4.97
C LEU A 941 26.33 29.38 -4.54
N HIS A 942 27.20 30.01 -5.33
CA HIS A 942 27.74 31.35 -5.11
C HIS A 942 27.55 32.22 -6.36
N PHE A 943 26.76 33.28 -6.24
CA PHE A 943 26.51 34.25 -7.30
C PHE A 943 27.66 35.27 -7.35
N CYS A 944 28.25 35.43 -8.52
CA CYS A 944 29.38 36.34 -8.73
C CYS A 944 29.47 36.74 -10.21
N ASN A 945 30.53 37.46 -10.60
CA ASN A 945 30.70 37.93 -11.99
C ASN A 945 31.76 37.14 -12.78
N VAL A 946 32.38 36.13 -12.15
CA VAL A 946 33.48 35.37 -12.74
C VAL A 946 33.25 33.88 -12.51
N GLU A 947 33.27 33.11 -13.59
CA GLU A 947 33.18 31.66 -13.53
C GLU A 947 34.47 31.06 -12.95
N LYS A 948 34.33 30.16 -11.98
CA LYS A 948 35.41 29.46 -11.29
C LYS A 948 35.18 27.95 -11.39
N THR A 949 36.25 27.18 -11.21
CA THR A 949 36.15 25.73 -11.07
C THR A 949 35.40 25.35 -9.80
N ILE A 950 34.74 24.19 -9.81
CA ILE A 950 34.05 23.64 -8.63
C ILE A 950 35.08 23.39 -7.52
N ASP A 951 34.81 23.95 -6.34
CA ASP A 951 35.64 23.79 -5.16
C ASP A 951 35.13 22.63 -4.29
N VAL A 952 36.03 21.92 -3.60
CA VAL A 952 35.69 20.81 -2.70
C VAL A 952 36.30 21.08 -1.32
N LYS A 953 35.45 21.22 -0.30
CA LYS A 953 35.86 21.55 1.06
C LYS A 953 35.49 20.44 2.05
N PRO A 954 36.29 20.18 3.10
CA PRO A 954 35.90 19.24 4.14
C PRO A 954 34.71 19.78 4.95
N ALA A 955 33.73 18.94 5.28
CA ALA A 955 32.55 19.33 6.07
C ALA A 955 32.73 19.12 7.60
N ASN A 956 33.98 19.00 8.09
CA ASN A 956 34.26 18.59 9.48
C ASN A 956 33.57 19.50 10.51
N GLU A 957 33.59 20.82 10.28
CA GLU A 957 32.97 21.82 11.15
C GLU A 957 31.43 21.88 11.02
N LEU A 958 30.87 21.33 9.93
CA LEU A 958 29.43 21.33 9.64
C LEU A 958 28.74 20.01 10.01
N SER A 959 29.49 18.96 10.35
CA SER A 959 28.96 17.62 10.63
C SER A 959 27.95 17.60 11.78
N SER A 960 28.22 18.34 12.86
CA SER A 960 27.28 18.49 14.00
C SER A 960 26.01 19.21 13.59
N LEU A 961 26.14 20.31 12.83
CA LEU A 961 25.01 21.10 12.34
C LEU A 961 24.12 20.31 11.39
N LEU A 962 24.70 19.52 10.48
CA LEU A 962 23.93 18.67 9.56
C LEU A 962 23.15 17.58 10.30
N LYS A 963 23.71 17.01 11.38
CA LYS A 963 22.99 16.06 12.26
C LYS A 963 21.87 16.74 13.03
N GLU A 964 22.04 18.00 13.41
CA GLU A 964 21.01 18.78 14.08
C GLU A 964 19.88 19.16 13.10
N LEU A 965 20.22 19.63 11.90
CA LEU A 965 19.28 19.95 10.83
C LEU A 965 18.44 18.74 10.40
N ASP A 966 19.01 17.52 10.41
CA ASP A 966 18.26 16.32 10.06
C ASP A 966 17.04 16.08 10.97
N LYS A 967 17.11 16.51 12.24
CA LYS A 967 15.97 16.44 13.17
C LYS A 967 14.77 17.27 12.69
N TYR A 968 15.02 18.30 11.87
CA TYR A 968 14.00 19.16 11.27
C TYR A 968 13.66 18.75 9.83
N SER A 969 14.37 17.76 9.26
CA SER A 969 14.14 17.31 7.88
C SER A 969 12.82 16.55 7.78
N MET A 970 12.44 15.84 8.84
CA MET A 970 11.17 15.14 8.94
C MET A 970 10.06 16.06 9.42
N GLN A 971 9.06 16.31 8.56
CA GLN A 971 7.81 16.92 8.97
C GLN A 971 6.70 15.88 9.03
N GLU A 972 6.07 15.73 10.19
CA GLU A 972 4.80 15.01 10.29
C GLU A 972 3.68 15.83 9.61
N LYS A 973 3.06 15.26 8.58
CA LYS A 973 1.91 15.85 7.87
C LYS A 973 0.58 15.33 8.41
N GLY A 974 0.60 14.17 9.02
CA GLY A 974 -0.52 13.56 9.70
C GLY A 974 -0.04 12.32 10.42
N LYS A 975 -0.91 11.78 11.26
CA LYS A 975 -0.69 10.53 11.97
C LYS A 975 -0.28 9.45 10.94
N ASN A 976 0.95 8.92 11.06
CA ASN A 976 1.56 7.94 10.14
C ASN A 976 1.94 8.43 8.73
N LEU A 977 2.09 9.74 8.53
CA LEU A 977 2.57 10.32 7.27
C LEU A 977 3.66 11.35 7.54
N TYR A 978 4.87 11.04 7.08
CA TYR A 978 6.02 11.91 7.21
C TYR A 978 6.45 12.39 5.84
N VAL A 979 6.76 13.69 5.74
CA VAL A 979 7.41 14.26 4.55
C VAL A 979 8.84 14.61 4.90
N GLN A 980 9.80 13.99 4.21
CA GLN A 980 11.20 14.39 4.29
C GLN A 980 11.42 15.62 3.42
N LYS A 981 11.72 16.74 4.07
CA LYS A 981 12.06 18.00 3.43
C LYS A 981 13.53 18.05 3.05
N GLN A 982 13.78 18.85 2.03
CA GLN A 982 15.10 19.34 1.67
C GLN A 982 15.19 20.79 2.11
N PHE A 983 16.38 21.25 2.48
CA PHE A 983 16.59 22.64 2.89
C PHE A 983 17.26 23.43 1.78
N ARG A 984 16.75 24.65 1.59
CA ARG A 984 17.41 25.70 0.84
C ARG A 984 17.55 26.89 1.77
N TYR A 985 18.77 27.31 2.04
CA TYR A 985 19.05 28.48 2.87
C TYR A 985 19.72 29.56 2.02
N TYR A 986 19.17 30.77 2.08
CA TYR A 986 19.58 31.92 1.30
C TYR A 986 20.37 32.87 2.20
N ASP A 987 21.61 33.17 1.82
CA ASP A 987 22.52 34.04 2.57
C ASP A 987 23.24 35.00 1.62
N GLY A 988 22.62 36.15 1.36
CA GLY A 988 23.15 37.14 0.42
C GLY A 988 23.38 36.57 -0.97
N ASP A 989 24.65 36.46 -1.36
CA ASP A 989 25.11 35.92 -2.64
C ASP A 989 25.28 34.39 -2.65
N LYS A 990 24.90 33.69 -1.57
CA LYS A 990 25.02 32.24 -1.45
C LYS A 990 23.68 31.55 -1.26
N ILE A 991 23.55 30.36 -1.85
CA ILE A 991 22.46 29.44 -1.59
C ILE A 991 23.03 28.10 -1.14
N TYR A 992 22.60 27.64 0.03
CA TYR A 992 22.98 26.35 0.60
C TYR A 992 21.87 25.35 0.28
N LEU A 993 22.21 24.32 -0.50
CA LEU A 993 21.33 23.22 -0.86
C LEU A 993 21.69 22.00 -0.01
N ILE A 994 20.79 21.63 0.90
CA ILE A 994 21.00 20.55 1.86
C ILE A 994 19.92 19.48 1.64
N LYS A 995 20.36 18.26 1.32
CA LYS A 995 19.48 17.13 1.01
C LYS A 995 19.94 15.87 1.73
N PRO A 996 19.10 14.82 1.83
CA PRO A 996 19.55 13.55 2.38
C PRO A 996 20.77 13.00 1.63
N ASN A 997 21.69 12.38 2.38
CA ASN A 997 22.93 11.80 1.85
C ASN A 997 22.65 10.45 1.17
N GLN A 998 21.88 10.46 0.07
CA GLN A 998 21.52 9.29 -0.73
C GLN A 998 21.66 9.62 -2.22
N LYS A 999 22.24 8.70 -3.02
CA LYS A 999 22.55 8.92 -4.44
C LYS A 999 21.38 9.45 -5.25
N ARG A 1000 20.15 9.00 -4.98
CA ARG A 1000 18.94 9.45 -5.69
C ARG A 1000 18.68 10.96 -5.65
N PHE A 1001 19.21 11.67 -4.65
CA PHE A 1001 19.04 13.13 -4.51
C PHE A 1001 20.16 13.95 -5.13
N TRP A 1002 21.20 13.29 -5.63
CA TRP A 1002 22.42 13.89 -6.13
C TRP A 1002 22.82 13.30 -7.49
N THR A 1003 21.84 13.02 -8.35
CA THR A 1003 22.05 12.56 -9.74
C THR A 1003 22.12 13.74 -10.71
N ARG A 1004 22.59 13.52 -11.95
CA ARG A 1004 22.59 14.58 -12.97
C ARG A 1004 21.15 14.97 -13.35
N SER A 1005 20.24 13.99 -13.40
CA SER A 1005 18.82 14.27 -13.60
C SER A 1005 18.22 15.14 -12.48
N GLN A 1006 18.61 14.92 -11.23
CA GLN A 1006 18.16 15.75 -10.11
C GLN A 1006 18.76 17.16 -10.16
N ALA A 1007 20.01 17.29 -10.61
CA ALA A 1007 20.64 18.60 -10.82
C ALA A 1007 19.88 19.45 -11.85
N ILE A 1008 19.38 18.82 -12.93
CA ILE A 1008 18.55 19.51 -13.94
C ILE A 1008 17.24 20.01 -13.31
N ASP A 1009 16.58 19.17 -12.51
CA ASP A 1009 15.31 19.51 -11.85
C ASP A 1009 15.51 20.64 -10.81
N ASP A 1010 16.60 20.59 -10.05
CA ASP A 1010 16.98 21.66 -9.12
C ASP A 1010 17.29 22.98 -9.84
N ALA A 1011 18.03 22.93 -10.95
CA ALA A 1011 18.33 24.11 -11.75
C ALA A 1011 17.05 24.79 -12.25
N LEU A 1012 16.10 24.01 -12.79
CA LEU A 1012 14.81 24.54 -13.23
C LEU A 1012 14.02 25.17 -12.08
N SER A 1013 14.02 24.53 -10.91
CA SER A 1013 13.38 25.07 -9.71
C SER A 1013 14.03 26.38 -9.26
N PHE A 1014 15.37 26.48 -9.27
CA PHE A 1014 16.08 27.72 -8.96
C PHE A 1014 15.78 28.84 -9.96
N ILE A 1015 15.75 28.54 -11.26
CA ILE A 1015 15.46 29.53 -12.30
C ILE A 1015 14.09 30.15 -12.07
N VAL A 1016 13.07 29.33 -11.78
CA VAL A 1016 11.71 29.82 -11.48
C VAL A 1016 11.68 30.64 -10.19
N GLU A 1017 12.36 30.18 -9.13
CA GLU A 1017 12.42 30.92 -7.86
C GLU A 1017 13.10 32.29 -8.04
N ILE A 1018 14.22 32.36 -8.75
CA ILE A 1018 14.95 33.61 -8.97
C ILE A 1018 14.15 34.58 -9.86
N ALA A 1019 13.51 34.08 -10.92
CA ALA A 1019 12.65 34.91 -11.77
C ALA A 1019 11.48 35.53 -10.99
N ASN A 1020 10.91 34.79 -10.02
CA ASN A 1020 9.85 35.27 -9.15
C ASN A 1020 10.35 36.23 -8.05
N MET A 1021 11.63 36.15 -7.66
CA MET A 1021 12.23 37.10 -6.71
C MET A 1021 12.57 38.44 -7.36
N GLY A 1022 13.01 38.45 -8.63
CA GLY A 1022 13.32 39.69 -9.37
C GLY A 1022 12.10 40.49 -9.85
N SER A 1023 10.88 39.97 -9.64
CA SER A 1023 9.61 40.62 -9.98
C SER A 1023 8.89 41.22 -8.75
N LYS A 1024 9.49 41.12 -7.57
CA LYS A 1024 9.14 41.86 -6.35
C LYS A 1024 10.20 42.90 -6.06
#